data_AF-A0A7J6Y070-F1
#
_entry.id   AF-A0A7J6Y070-F1
#
_cell.length_a   1.000
_cell.length_b   1.000
_cell.length_c   1.000
_cell.angle_alpha   90.00
_cell.angle_beta   90.00
_cell.angle_gamma   90.00
#
_symmetry.space_group_name_H-M   'P 1'
#
loop_
_entity.id
_entity.type
_entity.pdbx_description
1 polymer ?
#
loop_
_entity_poly.entity_id
_entity_poly.type
_entity_poly.pdbx_seq_one_letter_code
_entity_poly.pdbx_strand_id
1 'polypeptide(L)'
;MWKTHHCYAGVTSSGVGAMLTFFLNSMPLHLPINITPTGCTFREGAALQFVGTVGAAESAGVLIRVSQTVMRSSVVVFAFALPQHCDIAVTEVDAVQSSEVQLLDTRRNKLGVFLLMNVVLSASSFLVSNAKARATMYGEFGLYSFGTLTLVGGSSLYARYCSLDGYMHMFYVYGLSVSDRSVFALLNNAMSSGTSLFYLRHRFSVSEHSVLRVVGNSGSVSNAIYSLGFFTVRHSSWLDWRDNDVGVGAMFYYSIITTVNIDGSSVVTLTGCTMGFTGLSVPLLSQADAGYRFVAGCLTVAGRVVTTAAELELNGITNVTTVTACGECTKEGDCFAPLTAAISDCNCQCAAGGHGDVCVPAPVPAGPPPSTPPVPPPPPPSPPSVGECISDMVYPEVAQAVGGGLSWLCYRNVTFSGGGMSLTVLIGAMTGDVANVTFDGCTWRDGAVLVLLGNAYAAVGSLNIVFTGNTFHDALLSPEGVFPPRTNITISGNRFKVTRLIPRSGLDLRNPSCVAMNELAISNNSAVVLSGNVFQTVTTSSSAIYVVESALRVLWHSVFAVVGNTFHMAGSTLIHLEGSGKSLSLSVLKNSAVVIRGNVVSSQVQHVILFFGTLRVESLSAVVFQGNEMQRSSVVFYSSDSSNIYYNSWLQLSGNLCRESPSEAFAFLCPKVNLRDSTVSVSGNRFISSTVSPTALRVSTGSRDLTNGAIVAACNTVNGEEGG
;
A
#
# COMPACT_ATOMS: atom_id res chain seq x y z
N MET A 1 32.65 11.17 32.39
CA MET A 1 32.29 10.06 33.30
C MET A 1 33.46 9.09 33.28
N TRP A 2 34.19 8.91 34.40
CA TRP A 2 35.42 8.10 34.42
C TRP A 2 35.22 6.62 34.77
N LYS A 3 33.98 6.21 35.07
CA LYS A 3 33.65 4.81 35.38
C LYS A 3 33.46 4.02 34.09
N THR A 4 33.86 2.76 34.13
CA THR A 4 33.70 1.80 33.02
C THR A 4 32.37 1.08 33.07
N HIS A 5 31.68 1.06 34.22
CA HIS A 5 30.44 0.33 34.43
C HIS A 5 29.32 1.28 34.87
N HIS A 6 28.21 1.24 34.15
CA HIS A 6 27.01 2.04 34.38
C HIS A 6 25.78 1.12 34.35
N CYS A 7 25.15 0.90 35.51
CA CYS A 7 23.95 0.08 35.63
C CYS A 7 22.80 0.95 36.12
N TYR A 8 21.66 0.89 35.43
CA TYR A 8 20.43 1.57 35.80
C TYR A 8 19.32 0.53 35.81
N ALA A 9 18.79 0.22 36.98
CA ALA A 9 17.74 -0.78 37.16
C ALA A 9 16.47 -0.11 37.70
N GLY A 10 15.35 -0.24 37.00
CA GLY A 10 14.05 0.28 37.48
C GLY A 10 13.94 1.81 37.54
N VAL A 11 14.84 2.54 36.87
CA VAL A 11 14.89 4.01 36.97
C VAL A 11 13.77 4.64 36.14
N THR A 12 13.09 5.63 36.71
CA THR A 12 12.06 6.41 36.03
C THR A 12 12.55 7.83 35.74
N SER A 13 12.52 8.22 34.47
CA SER A 13 12.83 9.58 33.99
C SER A 13 11.56 10.20 33.40
N SER A 14 11.22 11.42 33.82
CA SER A 14 9.98 12.11 33.46
C SER A 14 10.25 13.56 33.07
N GLY A 15 9.62 14.03 32.01
CA GLY A 15 9.58 15.45 31.65
C GLY A 15 10.55 15.84 30.53
N VAL A 16 10.20 16.93 29.85
CA VAL A 16 11.01 17.51 28.76
C VAL A 16 12.36 17.95 29.32
N GLY A 17 13.44 17.50 28.69
CA GLY A 17 14.81 17.77 29.14
C GLY A 17 15.37 16.75 30.15
N ALA A 18 14.58 15.78 30.61
CA ALA A 18 15.09 14.64 31.36
C ALA A 18 15.82 13.66 30.43
N MET A 19 17.11 13.95 30.20
CA MET A 19 17.95 13.23 29.25
C MET A 19 19.00 12.39 29.99
N LEU A 20 18.89 11.07 29.90
CA LEU A 20 19.96 10.17 30.32
C LEU A 20 20.94 10.02 29.16
N THR A 21 21.98 10.87 29.14
CA THR A 21 22.92 10.95 28.02
C THR A 21 24.29 10.36 28.35
N PHE A 22 24.76 9.46 27.50
CA PHE A 22 26.09 8.87 27.54
C PHE A 22 26.94 9.42 26.38
N PHE A 23 27.87 10.32 26.72
CA PHE A 23 28.90 10.79 25.80
C PHE A 23 30.05 9.77 25.75
N LEU A 24 30.03 8.87 24.77
CA LEU A 24 30.93 7.72 24.70
C LEU A 24 32.40 8.16 24.51
N ASN A 25 32.62 9.30 23.86
CA ASN A 25 33.94 9.89 23.68
C ASN A 25 34.59 10.43 24.96
N SER A 26 33.80 10.65 26.00
CA SER A 26 34.23 11.16 27.30
C SER A 26 34.46 10.03 28.31
N MET A 27 34.42 8.78 27.85
CA MET A 27 34.66 7.56 28.62
C MET A 27 36.08 7.04 28.37
N PRO A 28 36.67 6.27 29.30
CA PRO A 28 38.00 5.70 29.14
C PRO A 28 37.98 4.52 28.15
N LEU A 29 37.91 4.80 26.83
CA LEU A 29 37.74 3.79 25.78
C LEU A 29 38.87 2.74 25.67
N HIS A 30 40.02 2.98 26.29
CA HIS A 30 41.10 1.99 26.42
C HIS A 30 40.77 0.86 27.42
N LEU A 31 39.66 0.97 28.15
CA LEU A 31 39.10 -0.05 29.02
C LEU A 31 37.72 -0.50 28.48
N PRO A 32 37.31 -1.76 28.70
CA PRO A 32 35.96 -2.20 28.37
C PRO A 32 34.91 -1.37 29.10
N ILE A 33 33.92 -0.85 28.36
CA ILE A 33 32.79 -0.09 28.90
C ILE A 33 31.54 -0.96 28.90
N ASN A 34 30.75 -0.91 29.98
CA ASN A 34 29.49 -1.63 30.12
C ASN A 34 28.38 -0.69 30.60
N ILE A 35 27.31 -0.56 29.80
CA ILE A 35 26.15 0.30 30.08
C ILE A 35 24.88 -0.56 30.01
N THR A 36 24.17 -0.70 31.12
CA THR A 36 23.03 -1.63 31.29
C THR A 36 21.80 -0.95 31.90
N PRO A 37 20.98 -0.24 31.10
CA PRO A 37 19.65 0.19 31.51
C PRO A 37 18.64 -0.97 31.38
N THR A 38 18.07 -1.41 32.49
CA THR A 38 17.11 -2.52 32.54
C THR A 38 15.89 -2.18 33.39
N GLY A 39 14.69 -2.50 32.92
CA GLY A 39 13.45 -2.18 33.64
C GLY A 39 13.18 -0.67 33.76
N CYS A 40 13.85 0.17 32.97
CA CYS A 40 13.73 1.62 33.06
C CYS A 40 12.44 2.13 32.42
N THR A 41 11.90 3.23 32.95
CA THR A 41 10.72 3.90 32.40
C THR A 41 11.08 5.33 31.98
N PHE A 42 10.78 5.70 30.74
CA PHE A 42 10.92 7.05 30.23
C PHE A 42 9.54 7.58 29.85
N ARG A 43 9.19 8.79 30.33
CA ARG A 43 7.89 9.38 30.04
C ARG A 43 7.95 10.90 29.85
N GLU A 44 6.91 11.45 29.22
CA GLU A 44 6.66 12.90 29.12
C GLU A 44 7.81 13.68 28.45
N GLY A 45 8.39 13.14 27.39
CA GLY A 45 9.48 13.78 26.65
C GLY A 45 10.88 13.47 27.17
N ALA A 46 11.03 12.55 28.13
CA ALA A 46 12.34 12.04 28.54
C ALA A 46 13.01 11.24 27.41
N ALA A 47 14.35 11.18 27.41
CA ALA A 47 15.09 10.37 26.44
C ALA A 47 16.31 9.66 27.03
N LEU A 48 16.67 8.54 26.41
CA LEU A 48 17.93 7.83 26.61
C LEU A 48 18.82 8.08 25.39
N GLN A 49 20.02 8.62 25.58
CA GLN A 49 20.88 9.04 24.47
C GLN A 49 22.28 8.44 24.59
N PHE A 50 22.81 7.97 23.46
CA PHE A 50 24.19 7.53 23.31
C PHE A 50 24.82 8.35 22.19
N VAL A 51 25.85 9.11 22.52
CA VAL A 51 26.43 10.12 21.62
C VAL A 51 27.89 9.79 21.36
N GLY A 52 28.19 9.54 20.09
CA GLY A 52 29.52 9.33 19.54
C GLY A 52 30.20 10.63 19.11
N THR A 53 31.11 10.54 18.13
CA THR A 53 31.82 11.70 17.57
C THR A 53 31.74 11.76 16.05
N VAL A 54 32.52 12.64 15.42
CA VAL A 54 32.63 12.74 13.97
C VAL A 54 33.20 11.46 13.34
N GLY A 55 34.04 10.71 14.06
CA GLY A 55 34.63 9.44 13.59
C GLY A 55 34.59 8.35 14.66
N ALA A 56 34.72 7.09 14.23
CA ALA A 56 34.78 5.96 15.15
C ALA A 56 36.15 5.93 15.85
N ALA A 57 36.16 6.13 17.17
CA ALA A 57 37.37 6.05 17.98
C ALA A 57 37.74 4.58 18.26
N GLU A 58 39.03 4.27 18.32
CA GLU A 58 39.50 2.96 18.81
C GLU A 58 39.02 2.71 20.25
N SER A 59 38.63 1.48 20.55
CA SER A 59 38.15 1.10 21.87
C SER A 59 38.46 -0.36 22.19
N ALA A 60 38.65 -0.65 23.47
CA ALA A 60 38.71 -2.00 24.02
C ALA A 60 37.34 -2.71 24.04
N GLY A 61 36.27 -2.04 23.62
CA GLY A 61 34.91 -2.57 23.49
C GLY A 61 33.90 -1.82 24.34
N VAL A 62 32.70 -1.60 23.79
CA VAL A 62 31.60 -0.91 24.47
C VAL A 62 30.35 -1.75 24.42
N LEU A 63 29.95 -2.30 25.57
CA LEU A 63 28.74 -3.09 25.71
C LEU A 63 27.57 -2.19 26.15
N ILE A 64 26.51 -2.15 25.34
CA ILE A 64 25.27 -1.43 25.66
C ILE A 64 24.11 -2.45 25.64
N ARG A 65 23.42 -2.61 26.77
CA ARG A 65 22.28 -3.52 26.93
C ARG A 65 21.09 -2.77 27.52
N VAL A 66 20.16 -2.38 26.65
CA VAL A 66 18.88 -1.78 27.02
C VAL A 66 17.82 -2.88 26.98
N SER A 67 17.13 -3.11 28.09
CA SER A 67 16.14 -4.20 28.20
C SER A 67 14.93 -3.78 29.04
N GLN A 68 13.79 -4.42 28.81
CA GLN A 68 12.57 -4.25 29.61
C GLN A 68 12.17 -2.78 29.80
N THR A 69 12.32 -1.98 28.76
CA THR A 69 12.17 -0.53 28.85
C THR A 69 10.74 -0.13 28.49
N VAL A 70 10.12 0.67 29.35
CA VAL A 70 8.80 1.26 29.09
C VAL A 70 8.98 2.70 28.63
N MET A 71 8.35 3.04 27.51
CA MET A 71 8.49 4.33 26.85
C MET A 71 7.12 4.95 26.61
N ARG A 72 6.88 6.15 27.14
CA ARG A 72 5.61 6.87 27.00
C ARG A 72 5.88 8.30 26.51
N SER A 73 5.71 8.54 25.22
CA SER A 73 6.15 9.77 24.57
C SER A 73 7.62 10.09 24.88
N SER A 74 8.51 9.16 24.57
CA SER A 74 9.95 9.19 24.87
C SER A 74 10.74 8.55 23.74
N VAL A 75 12.06 8.73 23.69
CA VAL A 75 12.90 8.21 22.58
C VAL A 75 14.22 7.64 23.07
N VAL A 76 14.70 6.57 22.41
CA VAL A 76 16.10 6.10 22.51
C VAL A 76 16.86 6.61 21.30
N VAL A 77 17.95 7.34 21.54
CA VAL A 77 18.74 8.00 20.50
C VAL A 77 20.15 7.44 20.47
N PHE A 78 20.62 7.10 19.27
CA PHE A 78 22.03 6.91 18.97
C PHE A 78 22.45 7.97 17.95
N ALA A 79 23.51 8.72 18.26
CA ALA A 79 23.94 9.82 17.43
C ALA A 79 25.43 9.74 17.11
N PHE A 80 25.75 10.03 15.85
CA PHE A 80 27.10 10.12 15.28
C PHE A 80 27.87 8.80 15.28
N ALA A 81 29.17 8.85 14.97
CA ALA A 81 30.02 7.67 14.89
C ALA A 81 30.31 7.11 16.28
N LEU A 82 29.89 5.86 16.51
CA LEU A 82 30.12 5.17 17.76
C LEU A 82 31.57 4.64 17.80
N PRO A 83 32.17 4.44 19.00
CA PRO A 83 33.47 3.78 19.10
C PRO A 83 33.49 2.41 18.40
N GLN A 84 34.67 1.97 17.99
CA GLN A 84 34.82 0.62 17.43
C GLN A 84 34.48 -0.46 18.47
N HIS A 85 34.12 -1.65 17.99
CA HIS A 85 33.81 -2.79 18.86
C HIS A 85 32.67 -2.52 19.86
N CYS A 86 31.67 -1.74 19.43
CA CYS A 86 30.42 -1.62 20.17
C CYS A 86 29.58 -2.89 19.98
N ASP A 87 29.03 -3.40 21.09
CA ASP A 87 28.01 -4.44 21.08
C ASP A 87 26.74 -3.90 21.76
N ILE A 88 25.76 -3.57 20.94
CA ILE A 88 24.55 -2.84 21.33
C ILE A 88 23.35 -3.76 21.14
N ALA A 89 22.58 -3.95 22.20
CA ALA A 89 21.28 -4.61 22.12
C ALA A 89 20.22 -3.78 22.85
N VAL A 90 19.15 -3.46 22.14
CA VAL A 90 17.95 -2.82 22.67
C VAL A 90 16.79 -3.79 22.50
N THR A 91 16.29 -4.30 23.61
CA THR A 91 15.39 -5.45 23.64
C THR A 91 14.20 -5.22 24.55
N GLU A 92 13.07 -5.87 24.28
CA GLU A 92 11.89 -5.87 25.17
C GLU A 92 11.43 -4.43 25.51
N VAL A 93 11.18 -3.63 24.47
CA VAL A 93 10.70 -2.25 24.63
C VAL A 93 9.18 -2.22 24.46
N ASP A 94 8.47 -1.66 25.44
CA ASP A 94 7.04 -1.34 25.34
C ASP A 94 6.88 0.18 25.20
N ALA A 95 6.51 0.63 24.01
CA ALA A 95 6.43 2.04 23.66
C ALA A 95 5.02 2.47 23.23
N VAL A 96 4.56 3.58 23.79
CA VAL A 96 3.38 4.31 23.30
C VAL A 96 3.80 5.76 23.02
N GLN A 97 3.58 6.22 21.79
CA GLN A 97 3.79 7.60 21.37
C GLN A 97 2.44 8.30 21.25
N SER A 98 2.26 9.36 22.05
CA SER A 98 1.06 10.22 21.99
C SER A 98 1.38 11.70 21.89
N SER A 99 2.66 12.09 21.96
CA SER A 99 3.12 13.46 21.85
C SER A 99 4.56 13.53 21.35
N GLU A 100 4.92 14.66 20.74
CA GLU A 100 6.28 14.91 20.26
C GLU A 100 7.31 14.98 21.39
N VAL A 101 8.50 14.41 21.14
CA VAL A 101 9.68 14.56 22.00
C VAL A 101 10.61 15.59 21.37
N GLN A 102 10.81 16.71 22.06
CA GLN A 102 11.76 17.73 21.61
C GLN A 102 13.18 17.34 21.99
N LEU A 103 14.00 17.06 20.98
CA LEU A 103 15.45 16.94 21.14
C LEU A 103 16.08 18.30 20.87
N LEU A 104 16.86 18.82 21.82
CA LEU A 104 17.43 20.18 21.83
C LEU A 104 18.17 20.57 20.54
N ASP A 105 18.66 19.61 19.76
CA ASP A 105 19.51 19.83 18.58
C ASP A 105 18.82 19.55 17.22
N THR A 106 17.53 19.18 17.22
CA THR A 106 16.81 18.82 15.99
C THR A 106 15.65 19.79 15.72
N ARG A 107 15.82 20.73 14.77
CA ARG A 107 14.74 21.67 14.35
C ARG A 107 13.51 21.00 13.71
N ARG A 108 13.51 19.68 13.55
CA ARG A 108 12.36 18.89 13.08
C ARG A 108 11.97 17.86 14.15
N ASN A 109 10.85 18.10 14.81
CA ASN A 109 10.20 17.10 15.63
C ASN A 109 9.59 16.05 14.68
N LYS A 110 10.23 14.89 14.56
CA LYS A 110 9.63 13.74 13.89
C LYS A 110 9.77 12.50 14.76
N LEU A 111 8.67 11.77 14.83
CA LEU A 111 8.29 10.86 15.89
C LEU A 111 8.82 9.45 15.60
N GLY A 112 9.50 8.85 16.56
CA GLY A 112 9.82 7.43 16.57
C GLY A 112 10.36 6.95 17.90
N VAL A 113 10.20 5.65 18.17
CA VAL A 113 10.67 5.02 19.42
C VAL A 113 12.19 4.95 19.44
N PHE A 114 12.78 4.77 18.26
CA PHE A 114 14.22 4.67 18.05
C PHE A 114 14.66 5.69 17.01
N LEU A 115 15.67 6.49 17.36
CA LEU A 115 16.26 7.48 16.49
C LEU A 115 17.76 7.20 16.30
N LEU A 116 18.18 7.04 15.05
CA LEU A 116 19.58 6.98 14.63
C LEU A 116 19.92 8.29 13.91
N MET A 117 20.87 9.06 14.41
CA MET A 117 21.26 10.36 13.83
C MET A 117 22.68 10.30 13.27
N ASN A 118 22.84 10.23 11.94
CA ASN A 118 24.14 10.17 11.27
C ASN A 118 25.08 9.09 11.87
N VAL A 119 24.53 7.91 12.16
CA VAL A 119 25.26 6.85 12.86
C VAL A 119 26.26 6.16 11.94
N VAL A 120 27.48 5.97 12.45
CA VAL A 120 28.50 5.13 11.83
C VAL A 120 28.84 3.99 12.79
N LEU A 121 28.67 2.75 12.32
CA LEU A 121 29.11 1.53 13.00
C LEU A 121 30.37 1.03 12.31
N SER A 122 31.43 0.81 13.10
CA SER A 122 32.71 0.27 12.63
C SER A 122 33.10 -0.92 13.51
N ALA A 123 33.25 -2.10 12.91
CA ALA A 123 33.46 -3.37 13.62
C ALA A 123 32.53 -3.56 14.84
N SER A 124 31.25 -3.21 14.68
CA SER A 124 30.27 -3.12 15.78
C SER A 124 28.95 -3.81 15.45
N SER A 125 28.26 -4.32 16.48
CA SER A 125 26.93 -4.95 16.39
C SER A 125 25.85 -4.08 17.03
N PHE A 126 24.71 -3.98 16.35
CA PHE A 126 23.51 -3.31 16.83
C PHE A 126 22.29 -4.21 16.64
N LEU A 127 21.59 -4.55 17.71
CA LEU A 127 20.33 -5.28 17.69
C LEU A 127 19.19 -4.45 18.28
N VAL A 128 18.08 -4.35 17.54
CA VAL A 128 16.76 -4.02 18.07
C VAL A 128 15.90 -5.28 18.01
N SER A 129 15.34 -5.73 19.14
CA SER A 129 14.55 -6.96 19.17
C SER A 129 13.35 -6.89 20.10
N ASN A 130 12.23 -7.54 19.74
CA ASN A 130 11.05 -7.65 20.60
C ASN A 130 10.52 -6.27 21.08
N ALA A 131 10.58 -5.25 20.22
CA ALA A 131 10.00 -3.94 20.51
C ALA A 131 8.52 -3.93 20.11
N LYS A 132 7.65 -3.54 21.03
CA LYS A 132 6.22 -3.30 20.79
C LYS A 132 5.99 -1.80 20.85
N ALA A 133 5.56 -1.21 19.74
CA ALA A 133 5.39 0.24 19.63
C ALA A 133 4.01 0.57 19.10
N ARG A 134 3.35 1.54 19.73
CA ARG A 134 2.05 2.04 19.28
C ARG A 134 2.06 3.57 19.20
N ALA A 135 1.70 4.11 18.04
CA ALA A 135 1.46 5.53 17.83
C ALA A 135 -0.04 5.84 17.86
N THR A 136 -0.42 6.95 18.49
CA THR A 136 -1.80 7.45 18.45
C THR A 136 -1.96 8.63 17.49
N MET A 137 -0.87 9.18 16.96
CA MET A 137 -0.88 10.26 15.97
C MET A 137 -0.53 9.75 14.58
N TYR A 138 -1.09 10.39 13.54
CA TYR A 138 -0.84 10.02 12.15
C TYR A 138 0.53 10.53 11.67
N GLY A 139 1.23 9.72 10.86
CA GLY A 139 2.47 10.14 10.19
C GLY A 139 3.78 9.89 10.96
N GLU A 140 3.73 9.13 12.06
CA GLU A 140 4.93 8.76 12.83
C GLU A 140 5.78 7.69 12.14
N PHE A 141 7.05 7.55 12.53
CA PHE A 141 7.96 6.51 12.06
C PHE A 141 8.35 5.58 13.21
N GLY A 142 8.38 4.27 12.99
CA GLY A 142 8.72 3.32 14.05
C GLY A 142 10.18 3.43 14.50
N LEU A 143 11.05 2.89 13.65
CA LEU A 143 12.49 3.13 13.65
C LEU A 143 12.79 4.25 12.66
N TYR A 144 13.58 5.22 13.09
CA TYR A 144 13.91 6.39 12.27
C TYR A 144 15.41 6.61 12.20
N SER A 145 15.97 6.51 10.99
CA SER A 145 17.34 6.92 10.69
C SER A 145 17.35 8.23 9.92
N PHE A 146 17.83 9.27 10.59
CA PHE A 146 18.03 10.60 10.06
C PHE A 146 19.48 10.79 9.61
N GLY A 147 19.65 11.28 8.38
CA GLY A 147 20.98 11.42 7.77
C GLY A 147 21.51 10.08 7.24
N THR A 148 22.83 9.90 7.25
CA THR A 148 23.45 8.69 6.70
C THR A 148 23.68 7.67 7.81
N LEU A 149 23.15 6.45 7.63
CA LEU A 149 23.50 5.28 8.41
C LEU A 149 24.59 4.49 7.68
N THR A 150 25.76 4.35 8.28
CA THR A 150 26.93 3.70 7.67
C THR A 150 27.37 2.51 8.49
N LEU A 151 27.53 1.35 7.86
CA LEU A 151 28.06 0.12 8.45
C LEU A 151 29.33 -0.28 7.68
N VAL A 152 30.45 -0.39 8.39
CA VAL A 152 31.77 -0.73 7.85
C VAL A 152 32.55 -1.68 8.77
N GLY A 153 33.60 -2.32 8.27
CA GLY A 153 34.51 -3.13 9.09
C GLY A 153 33.87 -4.36 9.69
N GLY A 154 32.98 -5.05 8.98
CA GLY A 154 32.26 -6.20 9.51
C GLY A 154 31.17 -5.83 10.52
N SER A 155 30.58 -4.64 10.41
CA SER A 155 29.51 -4.21 11.32
C SER A 155 28.18 -4.85 11.00
N SER A 156 27.30 -4.95 12.01
CA SER A 156 25.94 -5.45 11.81
C SER A 156 24.87 -4.61 12.48
N LEU A 157 23.73 -4.44 11.81
CA LEU A 157 22.50 -3.88 12.37
C LEU A 157 21.33 -4.79 12.04
N TYR A 158 20.68 -5.31 13.09
CA TYR A 158 19.50 -6.16 12.99
C TYR A 158 18.32 -5.51 13.71
N ALA A 159 17.16 -5.45 13.05
CA ALA A 159 15.87 -5.19 13.70
C ALA A 159 14.97 -6.41 13.49
N ARG A 160 14.56 -7.07 14.58
CA ARG A 160 13.77 -8.30 14.49
C ARG A 160 12.68 -8.46 15.52
N TYR A 161 11.63 -9.21 15.18
CA TYR A 161 10.52 -9.50 16.10
C TYR A 161 9.88 -8.24 16.70
N CYS A 162 9.91 -7.11 15.99
CA CYS A 162 9.25 -5.88 16.42
C CYS A 162 7.80 -5.87 15.93
N SER A 163 6.90 -5.31 16.73
CA SER A 163 5.48 -5.14 16.41
C SER A 163 5.10 -3.67 16.51
N LEU A 164 4.63 -3.09 15.41
CA LEU A 164 4.33 -1.67 15.30
C LEU A 164 2.86 -1.43 14.91
N ASP A 165 2.21 -0.50 15.61
CA ASP A 165 0.83 -0.10 15.38
C ASP A 165 0.71 1.42 15.25
N GLY A 166 -0.05 1.92 14.27
CA GLY A 166 -0.30 3.36 14.06
C GLY A 166 0.84 4.16 13.39
N TYR A 167 1.93 3.52 12.96
CA TYR A 167 3.06 4.18 12.30
C TYR A 167 2.90 4.22 10.76
N MET A 168 3.38 5.30 10.14
CA MET A 168 3.40 5.43 8.67
C MET A 168 4.45 4.50 8.03
N HIS A 169 5.64 4.41 8.64
CA HIS A 169 6.71 3.52 8.17
C HIS A 169 7.28 2.73 9.33
N MET A 170 7.51 1.43 9.14
CA MET A 170 8.10 0.60 10.20
C MET A 170 9.56 0.99 10.42
N PHE A 171 10.33 1.10 9.33
CA PHE A 171 11.67 1.69 9.38
C PHE A 171 11.85 2.70 8.26
N TYR A 172 12.05 3.96 8.66
CA TYR A 172 12.46 5.03 7.78
C TYR A 172 13.98 5.21 7.78
N VAL A 173 14.61 5.15 6.61
CA VAL A 173 16.03 5.43 6.43
C VAL A 173 16.25 6.52 5.40
N TYR A 174 16.95 7.59 5.81
CA TYR A 174 17.28 8.68 4.92
C TYR A 174 18.35 8.28 3.88
N GLY A 175 19.51 7.78 4.32
CA GLY A 175 20.53 7.15 3.46
C GLY A 175 21.21 5.97 4.17
N LEU A 176 21.57 4.92 3.42
CA LEU A 176 22.23 3.71 3.95
C LEU A 176 23.47 3.38 3.13
N SER A 177 24.59 3.11 3.80
CA SER A 177 25.79 2.52 3.20
C SER A 177 26.20 1.30 4.00
N VAL A 178 26.21 0.13 3.37
CA VAL A 178 26.65 -1.12 3.97
C VAL A 178 27.85 -1.62 3.16
N SER A 179 29.05 -1.53 3.73
CA SER A 179 30.28 -1.90 3.03
C SER A 179 31.26 -2.64 3.92
N ASP A 180 32.33 -3.16 3.33
CA ASP A 180 33.37 -3.91 4.02
C ASP A 180 32.81 -5.02 4.93
N ARG A 181 32.24 -6.05 4.31
CA ARG A 181 31.73 -7.27 4.99
C ARG A 181 30.64 -7.00 6.03
N SER A 182 29.85 -5.96 5.87
CA SER A 182 28.83 -5.54 6.85
C SER A 182 27.42 -6.05 6.52
N VAL A 183 26.51 -6.03 7.51
CA VAL A 183 25.15 -6.55 7.38
C VAL A 183 24.10 -5.58 7.93
N PHE A 184 23.10 -5.26 7.13
CA PHE A 184 21.86 -4.64 7.59
C PHE A 184 20.69 -5.62 7.40
N ALA A 185 19.85 -5.84 8.41
CA ALA A 185 18.79 -6.83 8.33
C ALA A 185 17.51 -6.43 9.09
N LEU A 186 16.36 -6.54 8.41
CA LEU A 186 15.01 -6.46 8.97
C LEU A 186 14.36 -7.83 8.90
N LEU A 187 14.17 -8.48 10.05
CA LEU A 187 13.77 -9.89 10.10
C LEU A 187 12.50 -10.10 10.94
N ASN A 188 11.48 -10.74 10.39
CA ASN A 188 10.31 -11.21 11.15
C ASN A 188 9.63 -10.11 11.99
N ASN A 189 9.51 -8.90 11.45
CA ASN A 189 8.79 -7.81 12.09
C ASN A 189 7.34 -7.76 11.58
N ALA A 190 6.45 -7.20 12.39
CA ALA A 190 5.03 -7.06 12.08
C ALA A 190 4.59 -5.59 12.20
N MET A 191 3.77 -5.13 11.25
CA MET A 191 3.13 -3.82 11.27
C MET A 191 1.61 -4.00 11.07
N SER A 192 0.79 -3.46 11.96
CA SER A 192 -0.68 -3.60 11.86
C SER A 192 -1.23 -2.94 10.58
N SER A 193 -0.81 -1.69 10.34
CA SER A 193 -1.15 -0.88 9.20
C SER A 193 -0.09 0.20 8.95
N GLY A 194 0.06 0.66 7.71
CA GLY A 194 0.97 1.74 7.39
C GLY A 194 1.18 1.94 5.88
N THR A 195 2.12 2.81 5.52
CA THR A 195 2.53 3.03 4.13
C THR A 195 3.62 2.06 3.71
N SER A 196 4.62 1.79 4.57
CA SER A 196 5.63 0.79 4.22
C SER A 196 6.38 0.12 5.38
N LEU A 197 6.87 -1.10 5.10
CA LEU A 197 7.77 -1.81 6.02
C LEU A 197 9.16 -1.17 6.03
N PHE A 198 9.71 -0.86 4.84
CA PHE A 198 11.01 -0.22 4.71
C PHE A 198 10.92 0.99 3.78
N TYR A 199 11.18 2.19 4.32
CA TYR A 199 11.17 3.44 3.58
C TYR A 199 12.58 3.96 3.37
N LEU A 200 12.88 4.29 2.13
CA LEU A 200 14.21 4.55 1.60
C LEU A 200 14.18 5.88 0.82
N ARG A 201 14.66 6.96 1.45
CA ARG A 201 14.54 8.31 0.86
C ARG A 201 15.59 8.67 -0.18
N HIS A 202 16.87 8.42 0.09
CA HIS A 202 18.00 8.96 -0.68
C HIS A 202 18.83 7.84 -1.32
N ARG A 203 20.16 7.89 -1.27
CA ARG A 203 21.06 6.91 -1.90
C ARG A 203 21.32 5.74 -0.97
N PHE A 204 21.39 4.55 -1.57
CA PHE A 204 21.59 3.28 -0.90
C PHE A 204 22.68 2.47 -1.61
N SER A 205 23.68 2.01 -0.87
CA SER A 205 24.78 1.20 -1.41
C SER A 205 25.08 -0.01 -0.54
N VAL A 206 25.23 -1.16 -1.18
CA VAL A 206 25.73 -2.40 -0.57
C VAL A 206 26.95 -2.86 -1.36
N SER A 207 28.12 -2.92 -0.73
CA SER A 207 29.38 -3.22 -1.42
C SER A 207 30.34 -4.07 -0.61
N GLU A 208 31.33 -4.65 -1.29
CA GLU A 208 32.47 -5.36 -0.66
C GLU A 208 32.03 -6.51 0.23
N HIS A 209 31.36 -7.50 -0.38
CA HIS A 209 30.86 -8.70 0.29
C HIS A 209 29.87 -8.37 1.43
N SER A 210 29.06 -7.33 1.29
CA SER A 210 28.09 -6.91 2.29
C SER A 210 26.67 -7.35 1.95
N VAL A 211 25.79 -7.33 2.95
CA VAL A 211 24.43 -7.87 2.83
C VAL A 211 23.38 -6.89 3.36
N LEU A 212 22.30 -6.70 2.60
CA LEU A 212 21.08 -6.06 3.06
C LEU A 212 19.93 -7.05 2.97
N ARG A 213 19.27 -7.33 4.11
CA ARG A 213 18.16 -8.29 4.21
C ARG A 213 16.87 -7.61 4.67
N VAL A 214 15.76 -7.91 4.01
CA VAL A 214 14.40 -7.62 4.47
C VAL A 214 13.63 -8.91 4.30
N VAL A 215 13.51 -9.69 5.38
CA VAL A 215 13.04 -11.08 5.33
C VAL A 215 11.95 -11.34 6.36
N GLY A 216 10.86 -12.00 5.97
CA GLY A 216 9.83 -12.47 6.91
C GLY A 216 8.98 -11.36 7.52
N ASN A 217 9.03 -10.13 7.00
CA ASN A 217 8.28 -9.02 7.58
C ASN A 217 6.84 -9.03 7.07
N SER A 218 5.88 -8.74 7.94
CA SER A 218 4.46 -8.78 7.62
C SER A 218 3.72 -7.50 7.99
N GLY A 219 2.67 -7.17 7.25
CA GLY A 219 1.77 -6.11 7.66
C GLY A 219 0.79 -5.67 6.59
N SER A 220 -0.32 -5.05 7.02
CA SER A 220 -1.25 -4.41 6.08
C SER A 220 -0.68 -3.06 5.65
N VAL A 221 0.26 -3.04 4.71
CA VAL A 221 0.93 -1.81 4.27
C VAL A 221 0.68 -1.52 2.79
N SER A 222 0.84 -0.26 2.37
CA SER A 222 0.81 0.06 0.95
C SER A 222 1.95 -0.61 0.19
N ASN A 223 3.16 -0.65 0.75
CA ASN A 223 4.35 -1.14 0.07
C ASN A 223 5.30 -1.87 1.03
N ALA A 224 5.90 -3.01 0.65
CA ALA A 224 6.97 -3.59 1.46
C ALA A 224 8.18 -2.66 1.46
N ILE A 225 8.66 -2.30 0.27
CA ILE A 225 9.81 -1.45 0.03
C ILE A 225 9.36 -0.18 -0.68
N TYR A 226 9.54 0.97 -0.04
CA TYR A 226 9.24 2.28 -0.62
C TYR A 226 10.53 3.04 -0.88
N SER A 227 10.94 3.18 -2.14
CA SER A 227 12.20 3.83 -2.52
C SER A 227 12.00 5.06 -3.39
N LEU A 228 12.65 6.17 -3.01
CA LEU A 228 12.74 7.40 -3.78
C LEU A 228 14.14 7.72 -4.31
N GLY A 229 15.14 6.87 -4.06
CA GLY A 229 16.50 7.10 -4.54
C GLY A 229 17.23 5.86 -5.08
N PHE A 230 18.51 6.06 -5.39
CA PHE A 230 19.32 5.11 -6.16
C PHE A 230 19.83 3.95 -5.32
N PHE A 231 19.83 2.76 -5.91
CA PHE A 231 20.37 1.53 -5.33
C PHE A 231 21.62 1.08 -6.09
N THR A 232 22.70 0.81 -5.37
CA THR A 232 23.94 0.26 -5.94
C THR A 232 24.35 -0.99 -5.18
N VAL A 233 24.57 -2.10 -5.88
CA VAL A 233 24.99 -3.39 -5.31
C VAL A 233 26.23 -3.88 -6.04
N ARG A 234 27.37 -3.99 -5.35
CA ARG A 234 28.67 -4.26 -5.98
C ARG A 234 29.59 -5.17 -5.17
N HIS A 235 30.61 -5.69 -5.83
CA HIS A 235 31.71 -6.46 -5.27
C HIS A 235 31.22 -7.64 -4.43
N SER A 236 30.49 -8.56 -5.06
CA SER A 236 29.97 -9.80 -4.46
C SER A 236 29.04 -9.56 -3.27
N SER A 237 28.19 -8.54 -3.37
CA SER A 237 27.21 -8.18 -2.34
C SER A 237 25.83 -8.77 -2.62
N TRP A 238 24.96 -8.78 -1.59
CA TRP A 238 23.66 -9.44 -1.65
C TRP A 238 22.53 -8.54 -1.15
N LEU A 239 21.48 -8.39 -1.97
CA LEU A 239 20.17 -7.91 -1.54
C LEU A 239 19.21 -9.09 -1.37
N ASP A 240 18.69 -9.25 -0.15
CA ASP A 240 17.86 -10.37 0.24
C ASP A 240 16.43 -9.94 0.62
N TRP A 241 15.47 -10.16 -0.28
CA TRP A 241 14.05 -9.84 -0.06
C TRP A 241 13.22 -11.11 -0.10
N ARG A 242 12.99 -11.72 1.06
CA ARG A 242 12.29 -13.00 1.13
C ARG A 242 11.15 -13.03 2.12
N ASP A 243 10.14 -13.85 1.85
CA ASP A 243 9.11 -14.23 2.81
C ASP A 243 8.35 -13.03 3.42
N ASN A 244 8.33 -11.87 2.74
CA ASN A 244 7.60 -10.71 3.23
C ASN A 244 6.13 -10.80 2.80
N ASP A 245 5.22 -10.48 3.71
CA ASP A 245 3.77 -10.53 3.47
C ASP A 245 3.15 -9.14 3.66
N VAL A 246 2.78 -8.51 2.55
CA VAL A 246 2.08 -7.22 2.55
C VAL A 246 0.61 -7.33 2.21
N GLY A 247 0.07 -8.56 2.19
CA GLY A 247 -1.31 -8.86 1.85
C GLY A 247 -1.70 -8.29 0.49
N VAL A 248 -2.51 -7.23 0.52
CA VAL A 248 -3.06 -6.55 -0.67
C VAL A 248 -2.22 -5.35 -1.14
N GLY A 249 -1.13 -5.04 -0.45
CA GLY A 249 -0.18 -4.01 -0.82
C GLY A 249 0.76 -4.42 -1.94
N ALA A 250 1.62 -3.48 -2.37
CA ALA A 250 2.67 -3.74 -3.35
C ALA A 250 3.95 -4.27 -2.68
N MET A 251 4.73 -5.09 -3.37
CA MET A 251 6.09 -5.36 -2.89
C MET A 251 6.96 -4.09 -2.96
N PHE A 252 6.81 -3.31 -4.04
CA PHE A 252 7.66 -2.16 -4.29
C PHE A 252 6.88 -0.90 -4.66
N TYR A 253 7.40 0.25 -4.21
CA TYR A 253 7.11 1.55 -4.80
C TYR A 253 8.41 2.21 -5.23
N TYR A 254 8.46 2.61 -6.51
CA TYR A 254 9.62 3.24 -7.13
C TYR A 254 9.23 4.53 -7.84
N SER A 255 10.03 5.59 -7.63
CA SER A 255 9.92 6.80 -8.43
C SER A 255 10.62 6.60 -9.78
N ILE A 256 10.18 7.27 -10.84
CA ILE A 256 10.80 7.19 -12.19
C ILE A 256 12.30 7.51 -12.25
N ILE A 257 12.87 8.08 -11.18
CA ILE A 257 14.30 8.39 -11.05
C ILE A 257 15.11 7.29 -10.35
N THR A 258 14.47 6.25 -9.79
CA THR A 258 15.16 5.19 -9.07
C THR A 258 15.63 4.10 -10.02
N THR A 259 16.94 3.90 -10.08
CA THR A 259 17.57 2.78 -10.79
C THR A 259 18.29 1.88 -9.78
N VAL A 260 18.12 0.55 -9.91
CA VAL A 260 19.00 -0.42 -9.25
C VAL A 260 20.16 -0.71 -10.21
N ASN A 261 21.37 -0.41 -9.74
CA ASN A 261 22.64 -0.69 -10.42
C ASN A 261 23.32 -1.88 -9.74
N ILE A 262 23.54 -2.96 -10.48
CA ILE A 262 24.14 -4.19 -9.97
C ILE A 262 25.34 -4.60 -10.82
N ASP A 263 26.45 -4.95 -10.17
CA ASP A 263 27.63 -5.47 -10.87
C ASP A 263 27.51 -6.97 -11.20
N GLY A 264 28.44 -7.44 -12.02
CA GLY A 264 28.45 -8.82 -12.53
C GLY A 264 28.72 -9.91 -11.49
N SER A 265 28.97 -9.55 -10.23
CA SER A 265 29.31 -10.50 -9.15
C SER A 265 28.27 -10.52 -8.03
N SER A 266 27.31 -9.59 -8.04
CA SER A 266 26.35 -9.39 -6.96
C SER A 266 25.03 -10.11 -7.22
N VAL A 267 24.29 -10.33 -6.13
CA VAL A 267 23.08 -11.15 -6.11
C VAL A 267 21.89 -10.35 -5.58
N VAL A 268 20.72 -10.54 -6.20
CA VAL A 268 19.42 -10.10 -5.69
C VAL A 268 18.52 -11.32 -5.57
N THR A 269 17.84 -11.47 -4.44
CA THR A 269 16.85 -12.53 -4.21
C THR A 269 15.48 -11.92 -3.93
N LEU A 270 14.46 -12.43 -4.62
CA LEU A 270 13.05 -12.08 -4.41
C LEU A 270 12.21 -13.36 -4.39
N THR A 271 12.03 -13.97 -3.21
CA THR A 271 11.37 -15.27 -3.09
C THR A 271 10.39 -15.34 -1.92
N GLY A 272 9.37 -16.18 -2.00
CA GLY A 272 8.45 -16.45 -0.87
C GLY A 272 7.52 -15.29 -0.46
N CYS A 273 7.60 -14.12 -1.11
CA CYS A 273 6.80 -12.96 -0.72
C CYS A 273 5.32 -13.07 -1.16
N THR A 274 4.43 -12.53 -0.32
CA THR A 274 2.99 -12.42 -0.58
C THR A 274 2.59 -10.94 -0.75
N MET A 275 1.90 -10.63 -1.84
CA MET A 275 1.57 -9.26 -2.25
C MET A 275 0.31 -9.21 -3.12
N GLY A 276 -0.33 -8.03 -3.18
CA GLY A 276 -1.41 -7.78 -4.13
C GLY A 276 -0.87 -7.60 -5.54
N PHE A 277 0.22 -6.86 -5.67
CA PHE A 277 0.94 -6.63 -6.93
C PHE A 277 2.42 -6.33 -6.65
N THR A 278 3.26 -6.36 -7.67
CA THR A 278 4.70 -6.11 -7.51
C THR A 278 5.03 -4.63 -7.37
N GLY A 279 4.23 -3.75 -7.98
CA GLY A 279 4.44 -2.31 -8.05
C GLY A 279 5.54 -1.90 -9.04
N LEU A 280 5.95 -2.81 -9.92
CA LEU A 280 6.96 -2.58 -10.95
C LEU A 280 6.29 -2.19 -12.28
N SER A 281 6.43 -0.93 -12.67
CA SER A 281 6.06 -0.46 -14.02
C SER A 281 7.24 -0.47 -15.01
N VAL A 282 8.45 -0.64 -14.50
CA VAL A 282 9.71 -0.73 -15.25
C VAL A 282 10.57 -1.84 -14.64
N PRO A 283 11.54 -2.41 -15.37
CA PRO A 283 12.44 -3.41 -14.82
C PRO A 283 13.11 -2.93 -13.53
N LEU A 284 13.02 -3.74 -12.48
CA LEU A 284 13.70 -3.51 -11.20
C LEU A 284 15.20 -3.25 -11.41
N LEU A 285 15.84 -4.11 -12.21
CA LEU A 285 17.26 -4.03 -12.58
C LEU A 285 17.42 -3.31 -13.92
N SER A 286 17.44 -1.98 -13.85
CA SER A 286 17.59 -1.11 -15.03
C SER A 286 19.03 -1.00 -15.56
N GLN A 287 20.04 -1.25 -14.71
CA GLN A 287 21.47 -1.21 -15.07
C GLN A 287 22.18 -2.39 -14.42
N ALA A 288 22.40 -3.46 -15.18
CA ALA A 288 23.04 -4.66 -14.69
C ALA A 288 24.22 -5.02 -15.59
N ASP A 289 25.40 -5.18 -15.00
CA ASP A 289 26.59 -5.68 -15.71
C ASP A 289 26.44 -7.17 -16.01
N ALA A 290 27.08 -7.68 -17.06
CA ALA A 290 27.05 -9.11 -17.36
C ALA A 290 27.57 -9.95 -16.18
N GLY A 291 26.83 -11.02 -15.82
CA GLY A 291 27.22 -11.97 -14.78
C GLY A 291 26.44 -11.87 -13.46
N TYR A 292 25.69 -10.79 -13.24
CA TYR A 292 24.83 -10.62 -12.06
C TYR A 292 23.88 -11.81 -11.88
N ARG A 293 23.40 -12.01 -10.65
CA ARG A 293 22.39 -13.02 -10.36
C ARG A 293 21.14 -12.37 -9.79
N PHE A 294 20.00 -12.65 -10.42
CA PHE A 294 18.69 -12.33 -9.90
C PHE A 294 17.89 -13.64 -9.75
N VAL A 295 17.71 -14.07 -8.51
CA VAL A 295 16.92 -15.26 -8.16
C VAL A 295 15.53 -14.81 -7.75
N ALA A 296 14.50 -15.27 -8.45
CA ALA A 296 13.12 -14.93 -8.12
C ALA A 296 12.18 -16.12 -8.29
N GLY A 297 11.16 -16.22 -7.43
CA GLY A 297 10.17 -17.28 -7.55
C GLY A 297 9.48 -17.63 -6.22
N CYS A 298 8.51 -18.54 -6.28
CA CYS A 298 7.59 -18.80 -5.17
C CYS A 298 6.93 -17.52 -4.63
N LEU A 299 6.50 -16.63 -5.52
CA LEU A 299 5.83 -15.39 -5.14
C LEU A 299 4.32 -15.60 -5.16
N THR A 300 3.59 -15.08 -4.18
CA THR A 300 2.13 -15.07 -4.21
C THR A 300 1.65 -13.68 -4.59
N VAL A 301 1.16 -13.52 -5.83
CA VAL A 301 0.69 -12.24 -6.37
C VAL A 301 -0.81 -12.28 -6.61
N ALA A 302 -1.55 -11.39 -5.95
CA ALA A 302 -3.01 -11.37 -5.94
C ALA A 302 -3.60 -12.76 -5.62
N GLY A 303 -2.97 -13.48 -4.68
CA GLY A 303 -3.36 -14.82 -4.24
C GLY A 303 -2.92 -15.98 -5.15
N ARG A 304 -2.36 -15.71 -6.33
CA ARG A 304 -1.83 -16.76 -7.22
C ARG A 304 -0.34 -16.97 -6.96
N VAL A 305 0.07 -18.21 -6.75
CA VAL A 305 1.49 -18.58 -6.71
C VAL A 305 2.07 -18.49 -8.12
N VAL A 306 3.15 -17.74 -8.25
CA VAL A 306 3.92 -17.50 -9.48
C VAL A 306 5.14 -18.40 -9.46
N THR A 307 5.23 -19.31 -10.43
CA THR A 307 6.26 -20.37 -10.45
C THR A 307 7.10 -20.39 -11.72
N THR A 308 6.74 -19.61 -12.74
CA THR A 308 7.44 -19.62 -14.04
C THR A 308 8.03 -18.26 -14.41
N ALA A 309 9.04 -18.26 -15.29
CA ALA A 309 9.64 -17.04 -15.81
C ALA A 309 8.61 -16.13 -16.50
N ALA A 310 7.74 -16.71 -17.34
CA ALA A 310 6.72 -15.96 -18.06
C ALA A 310 5.72 -15.27 -17.12
N GLU A 311 5.31 -15.94 -16.04
CA GLU A 311 4.43 -15.34 -15.02
C GLU A 311 5.14 -14.24 -14.21
N LEU A 312 6.43 -14.38 -13.93
CA LEU A 312 7.23 -13.31 -13.31
C LEU A 312 7.28 -12.07 -14.22
N GLU A 313 7.56 -12.26 -15.51
CA GLU A 313 7.57 -11.18 -16.49
C GLU A 313 6.22 -10.48 -16.63
N LEU A 314 5.12 -11.23 -16.60
CA LEU A 314 3.75 -10.69 -16.61
C LEU A 314 3.45 -9.80 -15.39
N ASN A 315 4.18 -9.98 -14.30
CA ASN A 315 4.12 -9.17 -13.09
C ASN A 315 5.25 -8.12 -13.01
N GLY A 316 5.90 -7.80 -14.14
CA GLY A 316 6.95 -6.77 -14.20
C GLY A 316 8.30 -7.20 -13.63
N ILE A 317 8.45 -8.46 -13.20
CA ILE A 317 9.70 -9.03 -12.72
C ILE A 317 10.44 -9.62 -13.93
N THR A 318 11.20 -8.76 -14.59
CA THR A 318 12.03 -9.12 -15.76
C THR A 318 13.50 -9.29 -15.35
N ASN A 319 14.34 -9.76 -16.27
CA ASN A 319 15.79 -9.89 -16.06
C ASN A 319 16.16 -10.89 -14.95
N VAL A 320 15.30 -11.86 -14.68
CA VAL A 320 15.55 -12.96 -13.72
C VAL A 320 16.54 -13.92 -14.35
N THR A 321 17.63 -14.23 -13.63
CA THR A 321 18.64 -15.19 -14.11
C THR A 321 18.35 -16.61 -13.65
N THR A 322 17.62 -16.76 -12.54
CA THR A 322 17.28 -18.05 -11.94
C THR A 322 15.87 -17.98 -11.38
N VAL A 323 14.98 -18.80 -11.94
CA VAL A 323 13.63 -18.96 -11.40
C VAL A 323 13.65 -20.08 -10.38
N THR A 324 13.10 -19.85 -9.19
CA THR A 324 13.02 -20.86 -8.12
C THR A 324 11.59 -21.34 -7.93
N ALA A 325 11.38 -22.66 -7.86
CA ALA A 325 10.09 -23.21 -7.45
C ALA A 325 9.91 -23.11 -5.92
N CYS A 326 8.67 -23.23 -5.45
CA CYS A 326 8.42 -23.30 -4.01
C CYS A 326 9.03 -24.56 -3.40
N GLY A 327 9.80 -24.39 -2.32
CA GLY A 327 10.49 -25.49 -1.63
C GLY A 327 11.82 -25.92 -2.27
N GLU A 328 12.21 -25.31 -3.40
CA GLU A 328 13.57 -25.46 -3.92
C GLU A 328 14.49 -24.41 -3.31
N CYS A 329 15.71 -24.84 -2.98
CA CYS A 329 16.73 -23.97 -2.40
C CYS A 329 18.01 -24.03 -3.23
N THR A 330 18.66 -22.88 -3.37
CA THR A 330 19.89 -22.71 -4.13
C THR A 330 20.90 -21.91 -3.34
N LYS A 331 22.18 -22.04 -3.71
CA LYS A 331 23.25 -21.32 -3.02
C LYS A 331 23.14 -19.81 -3.13
N GLU A 332 22.74 -19.33 -4.28
CA GLU A 332 22.55 -17.92 -4.55
C GLU A 332 21.17 -17.41 -4.10
N GLY A 333 20.19 -18.30 -3.88
CA GLY A 333 18.82 -17.96 -3.46
C GLY A 333 18.64 -17.84 -1.95
N ASP A 334 19.27 -18.73 -1.20
CA ASP A 334 18.98 -18.94 0.22
C ASP A 334 20.15 -18.56 1.14
N CYS A 335 21.36 -18.50 0.58
CA CYS A 335 22.59 -18.28 1.32
C CYS A 335 23.39 -17.10 0.77
N PHE A 336 24.25 -16.52 1.61
CA PHE A 336 25.30 -15.64 1.13
C PHE A 336 26.40 -16.47 0.46
N ALA A 337 26.28 -16.63 -0.86
CA ALA A 337 27.11 -17.53 -1.66
C ALA A 337 28.63 -17.38 -1.43
N PRO A 338 29.22 -16.16 -1.29
CA PRO A 338 30.66 -15.98 -1.08
C PRO A 338 31.21 -16.65 0.19
N LEU A 339 30.38 -16.83 1.22
CA LEU A 339 30.78 -17.43 2.51
C LEU A 339 30.04 -18.75 2.79
N THR A 340 29.47 -19.36 1.76
CA THR A 340 28.79 -20.66 1.86
C THR A 340 29.68 -21.75 1.27
N ALA A 341 30.03 -22.75 2.06
CA ALA A 341 30.85 -23.89 1.65
C ALA A 341 30.02 -24.95 0.92
N ALA A 342 28.86 -25.29 1.47
CA ALA A 342 27.95 -26.30 0.92
C ALA A 342 26.50 -26.01 1.33
N ILE A 343 25.55 -26.71 0.71
CA ILE A 343 24.14 -26.70 1.07
C ILE A 343 23.66 -28.13 1.24
N SER A 344 22.90 -28.35 2.31
CA SER A 344 22.30 -29.64 2.66
C SER A 344 20.91 -29.39 3.24
N ASP A 345 19.87 -29.98 2.65
CA ASP A 345 18.48 -29.85 3.11
C ASP A 345 18.05 -28.37 3.32
N CYS A 346 18.31 -27.50 2.33
CA CYS A 346 18.07 -26.06 2.40
C CYS A 346 18.81 -25.30 3.51
N ASN A 347 19.75 -25.94 4.20
CA ASN A 347 20.59 -25.30 5.20
C ASN A 347 21.95 -24.92 4.60
N CYS A 348 22.37 -23.68 4.88
CA CYS A 348 23.66 -23.16 4.46
C CYS A 348 24.76 -23.65 5.42
N GLN A 349 25.76 -24.37 4.90
CA GLN A 349 26.97 -24.69 5.64
C GLN A 349 28.01 -23.60 5.41
N CYS A 350 28.35 -22.86 6.45
CA CYS A 350 29.20 -21.68 6.31
C CYS A 350 30.68 -22.02 6.17
N ALA A 351 31.35 -21.31 5.27
CA ALA A 351 32.80 -21.25 5.21
C ALA A 351 33.34 -20.38 6.36
N ALA A 352 34.66 -20.37 6.52
CA ALA A 352 35.31 -19.53 7.53
C ALA A 352 34.92 -18.04 7.37
N GLY A 353 34.49 -17.43 8.47
CA GLY A 353 34.01 -16.03 8.50
C GLY A 353 32.53 -15.85 8.12
N GLY A 354 31.81 -16.90 7.72
CA GLY A 354 30.36 -16.86 7.56
C GLY A 354 29.64 -17.07 8.90
N HIS A 355 28.54 -16.33 9.11
CA HIS A 355 27.78 -16.33 10.36
C HIS A 355 26.28 -16.60 10.13
N GLY A 356 25.64 -17.25 11.10
CA GLY A 356 24.19 -17.47 11.10
C GLY A 356 23.72 -18.58 10.15
N ASP A 357 22.41 -18.62 9.94
CA ASP A 357 21.68 -19.59 9.11
C ASP A 357 21.93 -19.42 7.61
N VAL A 358 22.31 -18.22 7.19
CA VAL A 358 22.53 -17.86 5.78
C VAL A 358 23.98 -17.44 5.47
N CYS A 359 24.92 -17.69 6.39
CA CYS A 359 26.36 -17.43 6.21
C CYS A 359 26.75 -15.99 5.89
N VAL A 360 26.09 -15.01 6.50
CA VAL A 360 26.39 -13.58 6.34
C VAL A 360 27.80 -13.21 6.85
N PRO A 361 28.41 -12.13 6.34
CA PRO A 361 29.81 -11.76 6.59
C PRO A 361 30.11 -11.12 7.95
N ALA A 362 29.07 -10.78 8.73
CA ALA A 362 29.20 -10.19 10.05
C ALA A 362 28.39 -10.98 11.09
N PRO A 363 28.83 -11.01 12.36
CA PRO A 363 28.13 -11.72 13.43
C PRO A 363 26.66 -11.31 13.54
N VAL A 364 25.80 -12.32 13.68
CA VAL A 364 24.40 -12.13 14.08
C VAL A 364 24.39 -11.84 15.58
N PRO A 365 23.96 -10.65 16.03
CA PRO A 365 23.97 -10.34 17.45
C PRO A 365 23.07 -11.31 18.21
N ALA A 366 23.60 -11.86 19.31
CA ALA A 366 22.80 -12.68 20.22
C ALA A 366 21.67 -11.81 20.80
N GLY A 367 20.44 -12.31 20.75
CA GLY A 367 19.29 -11.66 21.34
C GLY A 367 18.47 -12.66 22.13
N PRO A 368 17.55 -12.18 23.00
CA PRO A 368 16.61 -13.06 23.67
C PRO A 368 15.86 -13.90 22.62
N PRO A 369 15.53 -15.16 22.94
CA PRO A 369 14.76 -16.02 22.05
C PRO A 369 13.44 -15.31 21.65
N PRO A 370 12.81 -15.73 20.53
CA PRO A 370 11.52 -15.20 20.15
C PRO A 370 10.58 -15.23 21.37
N SER A 371 10.00 -14.09 21.73
CA SER A 371 8.92 -14.10 22.72
C SER A 371 7.81 -15.02 22.18
N THR A 372 7.19 -15.80 23.06
CA THR A 372 6.18 -16.80 22.68
C THR A 372 5.23 -16.21 21.64
N PRO A 373 5.02 -16.85 20.48
CA PRO A 373 4.12 -16.33 19.47
C PRO A 373 2.76 -16.06 20.15
N PRO A 374 2.09 -14.94 19.83
CA PRO A 374 0.74 -14.70 20.32
C PRO A 374 -0.10 -15.95 20.05
N VAL A 375 -0.93 -16.36 21.01
CA VAL A 375 -1.88 -17.45 20.81
C VAL A 375 -2.62 -17.16 19.50
N PRO A 376 -2.55 -18.04 18.49
CA PRO A 376 -3.20 -17.77 17.22
C PRO A 376 -4.69 -17.54 17.51
N PRO A 377 -5.32 -16.52 16.89
CA PRO A 377 -6.76 -16.38 16.99
C PRO A 377 -7.43 -17.70 16.61
N PRO A 378 -8.57 -18.05 17.22
CA PRO A 378 -9.27 -19.28 16.92
C PRO A 378 -9.42 -19.43 15.39
N PRO A 379 -9.20 -20.63 14.85
CA PRO A 379 -9.21 -20.83 13.40
C PRO A 379 -10.56 -20.36 12.85
N PRO A 380 -10.56 -19.59 11.75
CA PRO A 380 -11.80 -19.13 11.14
C PRO A 380 -12.65 -20.33 10.68
N PRO A 381 -13.96 -20.14 10.50
CA PRO A 381 -14.83 -21.14 9.89
C PRO A 381 -14.22 -21.68 8.59
N SER A 382 -14.27 -23.00 8.42
CA SER A 382 -13.86 -23.61 7.15
C SER A 382 -14.69 -23.05 5.99
N PRO A 383 -14.11 -22.85 4.81
CA PRO A 383 -14.86 -22.39 3.64
C PRO A 383 -15.99 -23.35 3.30
N PRO A 384 -17.12 -22.86 2.74
CA PRO A 384 -18.28 -23.69 2.46
C PRO A 384 -17.98 -24.69 1.34
N SER A 385 -18.63 -25.86 1.41
CA SER A 385 -18.66 -26.81 0.29
C SER A 385 -19.29 -26.16 -0.95
N VAL A 386 -18.99 -26.69 -2.14
CA VAL A 386 -19.63 -26.21 -3.38
C VAL A 386 -21.14 -26.32 -3.27
N GLY A 387 -21.85 -25.20 -3.45
CA GLY A 387 -23.30 -25.11 -3.35
C GLY A 387 -23.83 -24.78 -1.95
N GLU A 388 -22.99 -24.76 -0.92
CA GLU A 388 -23.36 -24.38 0.45
C GLU A 388 -23.03 -22.92 0.75
N CYS A 389 -23.62 -22.36 1.81
CA CYS A 389 -23.38 -21.00 2.30
C CYS A 389 -23.03 -21.02 3.78
N ILE A 390 -22.01 -20.26 4.19
CA ILE A 390 -21.85 -19.88 5.59
C ILE A 390 -23.00 -18.93 5.92
N SER A 391 -23.78 -19.24 6.95
CA SER A 391 -25.03 -18.53 7.21
C SER A 391 -25.29 -18.22 8.68
N ASP A 392 -26.10 -17.17 8.90
CA ASP A 392 -26.74 -16.82 10.17
C ASP A 392 -25.78 -16.76 11.38
N MET A 393 -24.62 -16.12 11.19
CA MET A 393 -23.60 -15.99 12.24
C MET A 393 -22.91 -14.61 12.26
N VAL A 394 -22.26 -14.30 13.39
CA VAL A 394 -21.32 -13.18 13.49
C VAL A 394 -19.92 -13.71 13.21
N TYR A 395 -19.28 -13.16 12.19
CA TYR A 395 -17.93 -13.53 11.79
C TYR A 395 -16.90 -12.97 12.80
N PRO A 396 -15.86 -13.72 13.18
CA PRO A 396 -14.82 -13.20 14.08
C PRO A 396 -14.13 -11.96 13.50
N GLU A 397 -13.76 -11.00 14.35
CA GLU A 397 -13.00 -9.81 13.95
C GLU A 397 -11.55 -10.21 13.61
N VAL A 398 -11.32 -10.60 12.36
CA VAL A 398 -10.02 -11.06 11.86
C VAL A 398 -9.79 -10.57 10.43
N ALA A 399 -8.53 -10.29 10.10
CA ALA A 399 -8.08 -10.12 8.72
C ALA A 399 -7.81 -11.50 8.12
N GLN A 400 -8.56 -11.90 7.08
CA GLN A 400 -8.41 -13.19 6.45
C GLN A 400 -8.55 -13.12 4.93
N ALA A 401 -7.92 -14.08 4.25
CA ALA A 401 -8.02 -14.26 2.81
C ALA A 401 -8.71 -15.59 2.49
N VAL A 402 -9.64 -15.59 1.53
CA VAL A 402 -10.43 -16.76 1.11
C VAL A 402 -10.44 -16.88 -0.43
N GLY A 403 -10.88 -18.02 -0.95
CA GLY A 403 -11.05 -18.25 -2.40
C GLY A 403 -9.97 -19.11 -3.04
N GLY A 404 -8.82 -19.32 -2.37
CA GLY A 404 -7.75 -20.15 -2.90
C GLY A 404 -8.19 -21.58 -3.23
N GLY A 405 -8.07 -21.98 -4.49
CA GLY A 405 -8.48 -23.28 -5.00
C GLY A 405 -9.99 -23.52 -5.06
N LEU A 406 -10.81 -22.50 -4.78
CA LEU A 406 -12.27 -22.61 -4.73
C LEU A 406 -12.91 -22.11 -6.05
N SER A 407 -13.99 -22.78 -6.45
CA SER A 407 -14.93 -22.33 -7.49
C SER A 407 -16.23 -21.76 -6.91
N TRP A 408 -16.39 -21.80 -5.57
CA TRP A 408 -17.62 -21.41 -4.91
C TRP A 408 -17.33 -20.76 -3.55
N LEU A 409 -17.97 -19.61 -3.30
CA LEU A 409 -18.01 -18.94 -2.00
C LEU A 409 -19.41 -18.36 -1.81
N CYS A 410 -20.05 -18.63 -0.68
CA CYS A 410 -21.34 -18.04 -0.36
C CYS A 410 -21.44 -17.68 1.12
N TYR A 411 -21.85 -16.45 1.39
CA TYR A 411 -22.18 -15.93 2.71
C TYR A 411 -23.62 -15.42 2.69
N ARG A 412 -24.45 -15.88 3.63
CA ARG A 412 -25.86 -15.48 3.74
C ARG A 412 -26.19 -15.00 5.16
N ASN A 413 -26.73 -13.79 5.31
CA ASN A 413 -27.08 -13.21 6.63
C ASN A 413 -25.92 -13.20 7.64
N VAL A 414 -24.67 -13.09 7.17
CA VAL A 414 -23.48 -13.05 8.04
C VAL A 414 -23.20 -11.61 8.46
N THR A 415 -22.79 -11.41 9.71
CA THR A 415 -22.38 -10.09 10.22
C THR A 415 -20.85 -10.01 10.36
N PHE A 416 -20.24 -9.06 9.66
CA PHE A 416 -18.82 -8.70 9.74
C PHE A 416 -18.69 -7.36 10.47
N SER A 417 -17.92 -7.31 11.56
CA SER A 417 -17.92 -6.17 12.49
C SER A 417 -16.51 -5.89 13.01
N GLY A 418 -16.14 -4.61 13.11
CA GLY A 418 -14.92 -4.16 13.78
C GLY A 418 -13.84 -3.66 12.82
N GLY A 419 -12.95 -2.81 13.34
CA GLY A 419 -11.90 -2.18 12.55
C GLY A 419 -10.76 -3.12 12.15
N GLY A 420 -10.59 -4.24 12.86
CA GLY A 420 -9.67 -5.31 12.48
C GLY A 420 -10.27 -6.32 11.50
N MET A 421 -11.59 -6.25 11.22
CA MET A 421 -12.27 -7.18 10.32
C MET A 421 -11.98 -6.83 8.87
N SER A 422 -11.25 -7.71 8.18
CA SER A 422 -11.01 -7.59 6.74
C SER A 422 -11.18 -8.96 6.07
N LEU A 423 -12.11 -9.06 5.11
CA LEU A 423 -12.27 -10.26 4.30
C LEU A 423 -11.74 -9.97 2.89
N THR A 424 -10.67 -10.66 2.51
CA THR A 424 -10.11 -10.57 1.14
C THR A 424 -10.52 -11.81 0.36
N VAL A 425 -11.26 -11.62 -0.74
CA VAL A 425 -11.53 -12.69 -1.71
C VAL A 425 -10.43 -12.67 -2.77
N LEU A 426 -9.57 -13.68 -2.75
CA LEU A 426 -8.43 -13.84 -3.67
C LEU A 426 -8.89 -14.42 -5.01
N ILE A 427 -9.44 -13.59 -5.88
CA ILE A 427 -9.94 -14.02 -7.20
C ILE A 427 -8.83 -14.68 -8.02
N GLY A 428 -7.60 -14.18 -7.94
CA GLY A 428 -6.45 -14.78 -8.62
C GLY A 428 -6.12 -16.21 -8.20
N ALA A 429 -6.51 -16.59 -6.99
CA ALA A 429 -6.30 -17.90 -6.42
C ALA A 429 -7.44 -18.88 -6.70
N MET A 430 -8.59 -18.40 -7.22
CA MET A 430 -9.74 -19.23 -7.54
C MET A 430 -9.47 -20.10 -8.77
N THR A 431 -10.18 -21.23 -8.85
CA THR A 431 -10.05 -22.21 -9.93
C THR A 431 -11.41 -22.71 -10.40
N GLY A 432 -11.48 -23.21 -11.65
CA GLY A 432 -12.65 -23.91 -12.19
C GLY A 432 -13.28 -23.22 -13.41
N ASP A 433 -14.08 -23.95 -14.18
CA ASP A 433 -14.69 -23.44 -15.41
C ASP A 433 -15.62 -22.24 -15.14
N VAL A 434 -16.33 -22.28 -14.02
CA VAL A 434 -17.18 -21.20 -13.51
C VAL A 434 -16.90 -21.05 -12.02
N ALA A 435 -16.53 -19.84 -11.61
CA ALA A 435 -16.37 -19.47 -10.21
C ALA A 435 -17.51 -18.55 -9.77
N ASN A 436 -18.14 -18.85 -8.62
CA ASN A 436 -19.26 -18.07 -8.08
C ASN A 436 -18.95 -17.58 -6.67
N VAL A 437 -19.13 -16.29 -6.41
CA VAL A 437 -18.98 -15.65 -5.10
C VAL A 437 -20.27 -14.90 -4.77
N THR A 438 -20.92 -15.22 -3.65
CA THR A 438 -22.20 -14.61 -3.27
C THR A 438 -22.15 -14.06 -1.84
N PHE A 439 -22.62 -12.82 -1.68
CA PHE A 439 -22.92 -12.20 -0.40
C PHE A 439 -24.38 -11.75 -0.41
N ASP A 440 -25.21 -12.44 0.37
CA ASP A 440 -26.67 -12.33 0.37
C ASP A 440 -27.17 -11.92 1.75
N GLY A 441 -27.69 -10.70 1.88
CA GLY A 441 -28.22 -10.19 3.15
C GLY A 441 -27.17 -10.00 4.26
N CYS A 442 -25.87 -9.95 3.94
CA CYS A 442 -24.83 -9.77 4.95
C CYS A 442 -24.78 -8.33 5.48
N THR A 443 -24.32 -8.17 6.71
CA THR A 443 -24.12 -6.89 7.37
C THR A 443 -22.62 -6.63 7.59
N TRP A 444 -22.12 -5.50 7.12
CA TRP A 444 -20.75 -5.04 7.30
C TRP A 444 -20.78 -3.75 8.11
N ARG A 445 -20.09 -3.71 9.26
CA ARG A 445 -20.13 -2.53 10.13
C ARG A 445 -18.87 -2.26 10.94
N ASP A 446 -18.85 -1.09 11.59
CA ASP A 446 -17.88 -0.71 12.61
C ASP A 446 -16.41 -0.69 12.13
N GLY A 447 -16.19 -0.44 10.84
CA GLY A 447 -14.87 -0.41 10.21
C GLY A 447 -14.53 -1.63 9.36
N ALA A 448 -15.45 -2.59 9.22
CA ALA A 448 -15.20 -3.79 8.44
C ALA A 448 -14.92 -3.50 6.95
N VAL A 449 -13.98 -4.25 6.36
CA VAL A 449 -13.58 -4.10 4.96
C VAL A 449 -13.77 -5.42 4.20
N LEU A 450 -14.35 -5.33 3.01
CA LEU A 450 -14.43 -6.43 2.05
C LEU A 450 -13.60 -6.08 0.81
N VAL A 451 -12.56 -6.86 0.53
CA VAL A 451 -11.69 -6.68 -0.64
C VAL A 451 -11.95 -7.78 -1.67
N LEU A 452 -12.18 -7.42 -2.92
CA LEU A 452 -12.13 -8.35 -4.06
C LEU A 452 -10.83 -8.11 -4.80
N LEU A 453 -9.88 -9.04 -4.68
CA LEU A 453 -8.56 -8.90 -5.27
C LEU A 453 -8.47 -9.65 -6.60
N GLY A 454 -8.63 -8.91 -7.70
CA GLY A 454 -8.58 -9.40 -9.08
C GLY A 454 -7.17 -9.75 -9.55
N ASN A 455 -7.07 -10.83 -10.34
CA ASN A 455 -5.89 -11.14 -11.15
C ASN A 455 -6.36 -11.57 -12.55
N ALA A 456 -5.83 -10.93 -13.59
CA ALA A 456 -6.20 -11.21 -14.99
C ALA A 456 -5.90 -12.66 -15.39
N TYR A 457 -4.96 -13.29 -14.70
CA TYR A 457 -4.48 -14.64 -14.94
C TYR A 457 -5.10 -15.64 -13.95
N ALA A 458 -6.22 -15.34 -13.28
CA ALA A 458 -6.91 -16.33 -12.47
C ALA A 458 -7.23 -17.60 -13.31
N ALA A 459 -7.14 -18.78 -12.71
CA ALA A 459 -7.40 -20.06 -13.38
C ALA A 459 -8.91 -20.37 -13.46
N VAL A 460 -9.71 -19.37 -13.80
CA VAL A 460 -11.18 -19.44 -13.91
C VAL A 460 -11.63 -19.21 -15.34
N GLY A 461 -12.58 -20.02 -15.81
CA GLY A 461 -13.16 -19.85 -17.15
C GLY A 461 -14.08 -18.64 -17.24
N SER A 462 -14.95 -18.47 -16.25
CA SER A 462 -15.83 -17.31 -16.05
C SER A 462 -16.05 -17.09 -14.56
N LEU A 463 -16.38 -15.85 -14.17
CA LEU A 463 -16.50 -15.45 -12.77
C LEU A 463 -17.78 -14.68 -12.54
N ASN A 464 -18.60 -15.09 -11.58
CA ASN A 464 -19.80 -14.36 -11.15
C ASN A 464 -19.65 -13.97 -9.68
N ILE A 465 -19.75 -12.68 -9.38
CA ILE A 465 -19.74 -12.14 -8.03
C ILE A 465 -21.04 -11.38 -7.80
N VAL A 466 -21.81 -11.75 -6.77
CA VAL A 466 -23.13 -11.19 -6.51
C VAL A 466 -23.20 -10.66 -5.07
N PHE A 467 -23.55 -9.39 -4.94
CA PHE A 467 -23.89 -8.73 -3.69
C PHE A 467 -25.35 -8.33 -3.73
N THR A 468 -26.20 -9.00 -2.96
CA THR A 468 -27.63 -8.71 -2.94
C THR A 468 -28.13 -8.46 -1.53
N GLY A 469 -28.84 -7.35 -1.34
CA GLY A 469 -29.52 -7.05 -0.07
C GLY A 469 -28.62 -6.80 1.14
N ASN A 470 -27.32 -6.55 0.94
CA ASN A 470 -26.36 -6.33 2.02
C ASN A 470 -26.51 -4.92 2.62
N THR A 471 -26.07 -4.77 3.87
CA THR A 471 -25.99 -3.48 4.57
C THR A 471 -24.54 -3.17 4.93
N PHE A 472 -24.03 -2.04 4.48
CA PHE A 472 -22.71 -1.50 4.83
C PHE A 472 -22.90 -0.25 5.68
N HIS A 473 -22.49 -0.29 6.94
CA HIS A 473 -22.61 0.81 7.90
C HIS A 473 -21.25 1.17 8.49
N ASP A 474 -20.63 2.26 8.04
CA ASP A 474 -19.22 2.55 8.34
C ASP A 474 -18.32 1.35 7.99
N ALA A 475 -18.52 0.83 6.78
CA ALA A 475 -17.79 -0.31 6.21
C ALA A 475 -17.51 -0.04 4.73
N LEU A 476 -16.52 -0.73 4.17
CA LEU A 476 -16.02 -0.49 2.82
C LEU A 476 -16.06 -1.75 1.95
N LEU A 477 -16.60 -1.61 0.73
CA LEU A 477 -16.41 -2.58 -0.36
C LEU A 477 -15.29 -2.09 -1.28
N SER A 478 -14.29 -2.94 -1.51
CA SER A 478 -13.08 -2.59 -2.27
C SER A 478 -12.77 -3.58 -3.40
N PRO A 479 -13.32 -3.40 -4.62
CA PRO A 479 -12.89 -4.14 -5.80
C PRO A 479 -11.58 -3.60 -6.36
N GLU A 480 -10.56 -4.45 -6.47
CA GLU A 480 -9.20 -4.02 -6.78
C GLU A 480 -8.51 -4.92 -7.80
N GLY A 481 -7.67 -4.32 -8.64
CA GLY A 481 -6.87 -4.99 -9.64
C GLY A 481 -7.62 -5.35 -10.93
N VAL A 482 -6.96 -6.19 -11.74
CA VAL A 482 -7.46 -6.61 -13.05
C VAL A 482 -8.22 -7.93 -12.91
N PHE A 483 -9.49 -7.96 -13.31
CA PHE A 483 -10.31 -9.15 -13.22
C PHE A 483 -10.15 -10.05 -14.46
N PRO A 484 -10.31 -11.39 -14.31
CA PRO A 484 -10.22 -12.31 -15.42
C PRO A 484 -11.30 -12.05 -16.48
N PRO A 485 -11.12 -12.52 -17.73
CA PRO A 485 -12.14 -12.46 -18.78
C PRO A 485 -13.48 -13.06 -18.33
N ARG A 486 -14.59 -12.59 -18.93
CA ARG A 486 -15.95 -13.07 -18.61
C ARG A 486 -16.28 -12.99 -17.11
N THR A 487 -15.93 -11.87 -16.50
CA THR A 487 -16.28 -11.54 -15.12
C THR A 487 -17.59 -10.77 -15.08
N ASN A 488 -18.52 -11.15 -14.20
CA ASN A 488 -19.74 -10.43 -13.92
C ASN A 488 -19.83 -10.10 -12.42
N ILE A 489 -19.68 -8.82 -12.06
CA ILE A 489 -19.85 -8.33 -10.68
C ILE A 489 -21.18 -7.58 -10.60
N THR A 490 -22.13 -8.11 -9.85
CA THR A 490 -23.44 -7.50 -9.62
C THR A 490 -23.56 -7.03 -8.18
N ILE A 491 -23.74 -5.72 -7.98
CA ILE A 491 -23.98 -5.09 -6.68
C ILE A 491 -25.40 -4.54 -6.71
N SER A 492 -26.37 -5.32 -6.21
CA SER A 492 -27.79 -5.04 -6.35
C SER A 492 -28.55 -4.89 -5.01
N GLY A 493 -29.37 -3.85 -4.89
CA GLY A 493 -30.30 -3.71 -3.75
C GLY A 493 -29.63 -3.55 -2.38
N ASN A 494 -28.38 -3.10 -2.32
CA ASN A 494 -27.62 -2.92 -1.08
C ASN A 494 -27.84 -1.53 -0.48
N ARG A 495 -27.58 -1.38 0.82
CA ARG A 495 -27.62 -0.10 1.54
C ARG A 495 -26.23 0.26 2.04
N PHE A 496 -25.74 1.43 1.65
CA PHE A 496 -24.46 1.96 2.11
C PHE A 496 -24.70 3.23 2.93
N LYS A 497 -24.16 3.26 4.14
CA LYS A 497 -24.17 4.44 5.01
C LYS A 497 -22.77 4.67 5.57
N VAL A 498 -22.18 5.81 5.24
CA VAL A 498 -20.84 6.17 5.70
C VAL A 498 -20.89 7.51 6.45
N THR A 499 -20.33 7.51 7.66
CA THR A 499 -20.27 8.65 8.57
C THR A 499 -18.84 9.09 8.87
N ARG A 500 -17.87 8.21 8.67
CA ARG A 500 -16.43 8.45 8.88
C ARG A 500 -15.58 7.82 7.79
N LEU A 501 -14.32 8.24 7.69
CA LEU A 501 -13.34 7.59 6.80
C LEU A 501 -13.06 6.17 7.31
N ILE A 502 -13.21 5.18 6.42
CA ILE A 502 -12.81 3.80 6.68
C ILE A 502 -11.42 3.60 6.08
N PRO A 503 -10.36 3.50 6.90
CA PRO A 503 -9.01 3.34 6.38
C PRO A 503 -8.89 1.98 5.68
N ARG A 504 -8.38 2.00 4.46
CA ARG A 504 -7.94 0.82 3.73
C ARG A 504 -6.45 0.95 3.53
N SER A 505 -5.66 0.22 4.32
CA SER A 505 -4.20 0.20 4.17
C SER A 505 -3.80 -0.12 2.74
N GLY A 506 -2.96 0.69 2.10
CA GLY A 506 -2.65 0.55 0.68
C GLY A 506 -3.51 1.37 -0.29
N LEU A 507 -4.54 2.08 0.21
CA LEU A 507 -5.24 3.11 -0.53
C LEU A 507 -5.19 4.42 0.25
N ASP A 508 -4.63 5.49 -0.34
CA ASP A 508 -4.64 6.83 0.26
C ASP A 508 -6.03 7.48 0.13
N LEU A 509 -7.03 6.92 0.79
CA LEU A 509 -8.40 7.44 0.80
C LEU A 509 -8.46 8.73 1.62
N ARG A 510 -8.71 9.85 0.93
CA ARG A 510 -8.82 11.17 1.56
C ARG A 510 -10.21 11.50 2.07
N ASN A 511 -11.23 10.86 1.51
CA ASN A 511 -12.64 11.13 1.78
C ASN A 511 -13.40 9.84 2.14
N PRO A 512 -14.38 9.90 3.07
CA PRO A 512 -15.28 8.80 3.35
C PRO A 512 -15.96 8.29 2.07
N SER A 513 -15.84 6.98 1.82
CA SER A 513 -16.32 6.36 0.58
C SER A 513 -17.06 5.04 0.86
N CYS A 514 -18.12 4.75 0.11
CA CYS A 514 -18.90 3.50 0.27
C CYS A 514 -18.26 2.33 -0.50
N VAL A 515 -17.82 2.63 -1.72
CA VAL A 515 -17.09 1.71 -2.59
C VAL A 515 -15.80 2.42 -2.98
N ALA A 516 -14.66 1.83 -2.63
CA ALA A 516 -13.35 2.28 -3.10
C ALA A 516 -12.82 1.28 -4.13
N MET A 517 -12.07 1.73 -5.12
CA MET A 517 -11.49 0.86 -6.13
C MET A 517 -10.06 1.29 -6.38
N ASN A 518 -9.21 0.32 -6.67
CA ASN A 518 -7.85 0.54 -7.12
C ASN A 518 -7.57 -0.29 -8.35
N GLU A 519 -7.14 0.35 -9.43
CA GLU A 519 -6.83 -0.34 -10.68
C GLU A 519 -7.95 -1.26 -11.22
N LEU A 520 -9.21 -0.96 -10.93
CA LEU A 520 -10.31 -1.80 -11.39
C LEU A 520 -10.31 -1.86 -12.93
N ALA A 521 -9.97 -3.03 -13.46
CA ALA A 521 -9.94 -3.28 -14.88
C ALA A 521 -10.74 -4.53 -15.22
N ILE A 522 -11.72 -4.36 -16.10
CA ILE A 522 -12.53 -5.44 -16.67
C ILE A 522 -12.32 -5.52 -18.17
N SER A 523 -12.24 -6.75 -18.69
CA SER A 523 -11.99 -6.98 -20.10
C SER A 523 -12.69 -8.23 -20.65
N ASN A 524 -12.79 -8.33 -21.98
CA ASN A 524 -13.20 -9.53 -22.71
C ASN A 524 -14.58 -10.06 -22.28
N ASN A 525 -15.64 -9.31 -22.59
CA ASN A 525 -17.03 -9.64 -22.28
C ASN A 525 -17.32 -9.69 -20.78
N SER A 526 -16.81 -8.70 -20.04
CA SER A 526 -17.03 -8.58 -18.59
C SER A 526 -18.00 -7.45 -18.25
N ALA A 527 -18.64 -7.53 -17.08
CA ALA A 527 -19.58 -6.55 -16.60
C ALA A 527 -19.39 -6.25 -15.10
N VAL A 528 -19.51 -4.99 -14.72
CA VAL A 528 -19.67 -4.55 -13.33
C VAL A 528 -20.92 -3.68 -13.26
N VAL A 529 -21.91 -4.07 -12.46
CA VAL A 529 -23.24 -3.43 -12.42
C VAL A 529 -23.63 -3.11 -10.99
N LEU A 530 -23.74 -1.82 -10.68
CA LEU A 530 -24.33 -1.31 -9.44
C LEU A 530 -25.77 -0.92 -9.72
N SER A 531 -26.74 -1.66 -9.16
CA SER A 531 -28.16 -1.42 -9.43
C SER A 531 -29.07 -1.39 -8.21
N GLY A 532 -30.01 -0.45 -8.16
CA GLY A 532 -31.01 -0.40 -7.08
C GLY A 532 -30.43 -0.21 -5.67
N ASN A 533 -29.19 0.28 -5.53
CA ASN A 533 -28.58 0.52 -4.23
C ASN A 533 -28.99 1.88 -3.66
N VAL A 534 -28.86 2.03 -2.35
CA VAL A 534 -29.07 3.29 -1.64
C VAL A 534 -27.75 3.71 -0.99
N PHE A 535 -27.28 4.91 -1.31
CA PHE A 535 -26.07 5.50 -0.73
C PHE A 535 -26.43 6.69 0.15
N GLN A 536 -25.92 6.72 1.38
CA GLN A 536 -26.20 7.76 2.35
C GLN A 536 -24.91 8.24 3.04
N THR A 537 -24.74 9.56 3.13
CA THR A 537 -23.64 10.15 3.91
C THR A 537 -24.13 11.31 4.76
N VAL A 538 -23.42 11.56 5.87
CA VAL A 538 -23.70 12.67 6.80
C VAL A 538 -22.68 13.80 6.72
N THR A 539 -21.60 13.63 5.93
CA THR A 539 -20.51 14.59 5.80
C THR A 539 -20.49 15.25 4.41
N THR A 540 -20.14 16.54 4.37
CA THR A 540 -20.14 17.38 3.16
C THR A 540 -18.93 17.18 2.25
N SER A 541 -18.18 16.08 2.39
CA SER A 541 -16.99 15.76 1.59
C SER A 541 -16.77 14.25 1.53
N SER A 542 -17.70 13.55 0.89
CA SER A 542 -17.71 12.10 0.75
C SER A 542 -17.88 11.68 -0.71
N SER A 543 -17.70 10.38 -0.99
CA SER A 543 -17.96 9.78 -2.30
C SER A 543 -18.77 8.48 -2.18
N ALA A 544 -19.65 8.19 -3.14
CA ALA A 544 -20.30 6.87 -3.20
C ALA A 544 -19.32 5.85 -3.76
N ILE A 545 -18.74 6.20 -4.91
CA ILE A 545 -17.73 5.41 -5.62
C ILE A 545 -16.48 6.27 -5.74
N TYR A 546 -15.35 5.75 -5.26
CA TYR A 546 -14.05 6.41 -5.33
C TYR A 546 -13.05 5.48 -6.02
N VAL A 547 -12.44 5.92 -7.12
CA VAL A 547 -11.34 5.21 -7.77
C VAL A 547 -10.03 5.94 -7.48
N VAL A 548 -9.13 5.25 -6.79
CA VAL A 548 -7.86 5.75 -6.25
C VAL A 548 -6.71 5.48 -7.24
N GLU A 549 -5.77 6.42 -7.35
CA GLU A 549 -4.49 6.36 -8.10
C GLU A 549 -4.57 6.12 -9.62
N SER A 550 -5.23 5.05 -10.05
CA SER A 550 -5.24 4.51 -11.41
C SER A 550 -6.62 4.55 -12.07
N ALA A 551 -6.63 4.46 -13.40
CA ALA A 551 -7.86 4.54 -14.20
C ALA A 551 -8.81 3.37 -13.92
N LEU A 552 -10.12 3.65 -13.91
CA LEU A 552 -11.13 2.64 -14.20
C LEU A 552 -10.97 2.22 -15.68
N ARG A 553 -10.76 0.93 -15.95
CA ARG A 553 -10.55 0.41 -17.31
C ARG A 553 -11.65 -0.55 -17.72
N VAL A 554 -12.32 -0.24 -18.82
CA VAL A 554 -13.38 -1.08 -19.41
C VAL A 554 -13.00 -1.38 -20.85
N LEU A 555 -12.61 -2.63 -21.11
CA LEU A 555 -11.94 -3.02 -22.34
C LEU A 555 -12.69 -4.16 -23.05
N TRP A 556 -12.61 -4.23 -24.37
CA TRP A 556 -13.03 -5.39 -25.17
C TRP A 556 -14.44 -5.92 -24.84
N HIS A 557 -15.47 -5.29 -25.40
CA HIS A 557 -16.87 -5.73 -25.27
C HIS A 557 -17.36 -5.80 -23.81
N SER A 558 -16.85 -4.91 -22.95
CA SER A 558 -17.18 -4.91 -21.51
C SER A 558 -18.00 -3.69 -21.10
N VAL A 559 -18.68 -3.78 -19.95
CA VAL A 559 -19.57 -2.72 -19.45
C VAL A 559 -19.36 -2.45 -17.96
N PHE A 560 -19.23 -1.17 -17.58
CA PHE A 560 -19.38 -0.70 -16.20
C PHE A 560 -20.66 0.12 -16.09
N ALA A 561 -21.59 -0.25 -15.21
CA ALA A 561 -22.92 0.34 -15.15
C ALA A 561 -23.33 0.74 -13.72
N VAL A 562 -23.89 1.95 -13.60
CA VAL A 562 -24.51 2.48 -12.37
C VAL A 562 -25.95 2.84 -12.71
N VAL A 563 -26.90 1.97 -12.36
CA VAL A 563 -28.27 2.03 -12.88
C VAL A 563 -29.32 2.01 -11.77
N GLY A 564 -30.24 2.98 -11.75
CA GLY A 564 -31.38 2.94 -10.83
C GLY A 564 -31.02 3.04 -9.35
N ASN A 565 -29.89 3.65 -8.99
CA ASN A 565 -29.48 3.85 -7.60
C ASN A 565 -30.05 5.16 -7.03
N THR A 566 -30.18 5.23 -5.72
CA THR A 566 -30.61 6.43 -4.98
C THR A 566 -29.45 6.97 -4.14
N PHE A 567 -29.17 8.28 -4.26
CA PHE A 567 -28.10 8.96 -3.54
C PHE A 567 -28.68 10.03 -2.59
N HIS A 568 -28.38 9.87 -1.30
CA HIS A 568 -28.68 10.79 -0.21
C HIS A 568 -27.36 11.33 0.38
N MET A 569 -26.62 12.12 -0.40
CA MET A 569 -25.25 12.51 -0.06
C MET A 569 -25.07 14.02 -0.25
N ALA A 570 -25.31 14.80 0.81
CA ALA A 570 -25.25 16.27 0.71
C ALA A 570 -23.80 16.77 0.65
N GLY A 571 -23.49 17.69 -0.27
CA GLY A 571 -22.16 18.29 -0.44
C GLY A 571 -21.08 17.35 -1.02
N SER A 572 -21.43 16.11 -1.36
CA SER A 572 -20.49 15.08 -1.82
C SER A 572 -20.15 15.15 -3.31
N THR A 573 -19.15 14.37 -3.73
CA THR A 573 -18.95 13.98 -5.14
C THR A 573 -19.34 12.52 -5.31
N LEU A 574 -20.40 12.18 -6.06
CA LEU A 574 -20.93 10.80 -6.04
C LEU A 574 -19.96 9.79 -6.63
N ILE A 575 -19.42 10.06 -7.81
CA ILE A 575 -18.42 9.24 -8.50
C ILE A 575 -17.15 10.08 -8.65
N HIS A 576 -16.14 9.77 -7.85
CA HIS A 576 -14.83 10.43 -7.88
C HIS A 576 -13.82 9.51 -8.54
N LEU A 577 -13.31 9.90 -9.70
CA LEU A 577 -12.29 9.19 -10.45
C LEU A 577 -11.02 10.04 -10.43
N GLU A 578 -10.13 9.75 -9.48
CA GLU A 578 -8.94 10.57 -9.24
C GLU A 578 -8.01 10.48 -10.46
N GLY A 579 -7.27 9.39 -10.61
CA GLY A 579 -6.17 9.38 -11.58
C GLY A 579 -5.06 10.36 -11.14
N SER A 580 -3.81 10.00 -11.38
CA SER A 580 -2.69 10.92 -11.17
C SER A 580 -2.58 11.90 -12.33
N GLY A 581 -1.88 13.03 -12.16
CA GLY A 581 -1.59 13.98 -13.26
C GLY A 581 -0.79 13.38 -14.44
N LYS A 582 -0.39 12.10 -14.37
CA LYS A 582 0.23 11.32 -15.46
C LYS A 582 -0.57 10.09 -15.89
N SER A 583 -1.70 9.78 -15.23
CA SER A 583 -2.53 8.61 -15.54
C SER A 583 -3.96 9.00 -15.95
N LEU A 584 -4.65 8.06 -16.60
CA LEU A 584 -6.05 8.23 -17.00
C LEU A 584 -6.95 8.11 -15.74
N SER A 585 -8.06 8.85 -15.67
CA SER A 585 -9.13 8.58 -14.71
C SER A 585 -10.07 7.50 -15.22
N LEU A 586 -10.29 7.48 -16.54
CA LEU A 586 -11.15 6.51 -17.21
C LEU A 586 -10.58 6.10 -18.57
N SER A 587 -10.62 4.81 -18.87
CA SER A 587 -10.27 4.24 -20.17
C SER A 587 -11.35 3.27 -20.63
N VAL A 588 -12.11 3.64 -21.66
CA VAL A 588 -13.16 2.81 -22.27
C VAL A 588 -12.78 2.51 -23.71
N LEU A 589 -12.41 1.26 -24.00
CA LEU A 589 -11.81 0.90 -25.29
C LEU A 589 -12.45 -0.33 -25.90
N LYS A 590 -12.45 -0.38 -27.24
CA LYS A 590 -12.75 -1.58 -28.06
C LYS A 590 -14.16 -2.13 -27.82
N ASN A 591 -15.16 -1.42 -28.34
CA ASN A 591 -16.59 -1.77 -28.25
C ASN A 591 -17.11 -1.89 -26.80
N SER A 592 -16.62 -1.03 -25.90
CA SER A 592 -16.97 -1.08 -24.47
C SER A 592 -17.82 0.12 -24.05
N ALA A 593 -18.47 0.01 -22.89
CA ALA A 593 -19.34 1.09 -22.40
C ALA A 593 -19.23 1.37 -20.90
N VAL A 594 -19.37 2.64 -20.53
CA VAL A 594 -19.70 3.08 -19.17
C VAL A 594 -21.09 3.69 -19.19
N VAL A 595 -22.00 3.21 -18.33
CA VAL A 595 -23.42 3.58 -18.37
C VAL A 595 -23.90 4.05 -17.00
N ILE A 596 -24.31 5.30 -16.89
CA ILE A 596 -24.92 5.89 -15.69
C ILE A 596 -26.35 6.28 -16.04
N ARG A 597 -27.33 5.47 -15.60
CA ARG A 597 -28.71 5.59 -16.09
C ARG A 597 -29.78 5.51 -15.00
N GLY A 598 -30.77 6.39 -15.06
CA GLY A 598 -31.97 6.27 -14.23
C GLY A 598 -31.73 6.41 -12.72
N ASN A 599 -30.63 7.04 -12.30
CA ASN A 599 -30.33 7.25 -10.89
C ASN A 599 -31.05 8.48 -10.35
N VAL A 600 -31.31 8.49 -9.04
CA VAL A 600 -31.94 9.60 -8.32
C VAL A 600 -30.95 10.19 -7.32
N VAL A 601 -30.59 11.46 -7.51
CA VAL A 601 -29.74 12.24 -6.62
C VAL A 601 -30.61 13.23 -5.87
N SER A 602 -31.04 12.82 -4.67
CA SER A 602 -32.03 13.56 -3.87
C SER A 602 -31.45 14.74 -3.07
N SER A 603 -30.14 14.76 -2.85
CA SER A 603 -29.43 15.79 -2.09
C SER A 603 -28.72 16.77 -3.01
N GLN A 604 -28.43 17.98 -2.52
CA GLN A 604 -27.52 18.89 -3.20
C GLN A 604 -26.09 18.33 -3.15
N VAL A 605 -25.45 18.15 -4.31
CA VAL A 605 -24.09 17.59 -4.45
C VAL A 605 -23.12 18.63 -5.01
N GLN A 606 -21.81 18.41 -4.87
CA GLN A 606 -20.84 19.23 -5.59
C GLN A 606 -20.74 18.77 -7.04
N HIS A 607 -20.47 17.46 -7.21
CA HIS A 607 -20.39 16.80 -8.51
C HIS A 607 -21.16 15.47 -8.50
N VAL A 608 -21.77 15.11 -9.62
CA VAL A 608 -22.28 13.74 -9.81
C VAL A 608 -21.14 12.84 -10.27
N ILE A 609 -20.37 13.28 -11.27
CA ILE A 609 -19.17 12.59 -11.74
C ILE A 609 -18.02 13.59 -11.87
N LEU A 610 -16.87 13.23 -11.30
CA LEU A 610 -15.63 13.97 -11.37
C LEU A 610 -14.52 13.08 -11.94
N PHE A 611 -13.89 13.52 -13.03
CA PHE A 611 -12.65 12.96 -13.57
C PHE A 611 -11.53 13.95 -13.29
N PHE A 612 -10.61 13.58 -12.40
CA PHE A 612 -9.52 14.48 -12.01
C PHE A 612 -8.36 14.47 -13.04
N GLY A 613 -8.04 13.30 -13.60
CA GLY A 613 -7.16 13.06 -14.74
C GLY A 613 -7.90 12.79 -16.06
N THR A 614 -7.15 12.30 -17.06
CA THR A 614 -7.63 12.22 -18.46
C THR A 614 -8.74 11.19 -18.65
N LEU A 615 -9.78 11.57 -19.41
CA LEU A 615 -10.87 10.72 -19.88
C LEU A 615 -10.56 10.21 -21.29
N ARG A 616 -10.53 8.89 -21.50
CA ARG A 616 -10.26 8.26 -22.80
C ARG A 616 -11.38 7.30 -23.21
N VAL A 617 -11.98 7.54 -24.37
CA VAL A 617 -13.05 6.71 -24.96
C VAL A 617 -12.72 6.44 -26.42
N GLU A 618 -12.42 5.20 -26.80
CA GLU A 618 -11.95 4.90 -28.16
C GLU A 618 -12.46 3.58 -28.74
N SER A 619 -12.39 3.51 -30.08
CA SER A 619 -12.67 2.31 -30.86
C SER A 619 -14.09 1.78 -30.63
N LEU A 620 -15.08 2.52 -31.13
CA LEU A 620 -16.51 2.16 -31.04
C LEU A 620 -17.02 2.04 -29.60
N SER A 621 -16.45 2.82 -28.68
CA SER A 621 -16.79 2.78 -27.26
C SER A 621 -17.65 3.97 -26.83
N ALA A 622 -18.36 3.85 -25.70
CA ALA A 622 -19.27 4.88 -25.24
C ALA A 622 -19.22 5.17 -23.74
N VAL A 623 -19.45 6.43 -23.38
CA VAL A 623 -19.84 6.84 -22.02
C VAL A 623 -21.24 7.45 -22.11
N VAL A 624 -22.20 6.86 -21.41
CA VAL A 624 -23.61 7.23 -21.47
C VAL A 624 -24.10 7.67 -20.10
N PHE A 625 -24.58 8.91 -20.00
CA PHE A 625 -25.21 9.49 -18.82
C PHE A 625 -26.64 9.87 -19.17
N GLN A 626 -27.60 9.01 -18.82
CA GLN A 626 -28.96 9.09 -19.37
C GLN A 626 -30.07 9.02 -18.34
N GLY A 627 -31.05 9.90 -18.43
CA GLY A 627 -32.30 9.77 -17.68
C GLY A 627 -32.13 9.82 -16.16
N ASN A 628 -31.09 10.49 -15.66
CA ASN A 628 -30.87 10.67 -14.23
C ASN A 628 -31.66 11.88 -13.72
N GLU A 629 -32.15 11.79 -12.50
CA GLU A 629 -32.84 12.87 -11.80
C GLU A 629 -31.95 13.41 -10.69
N MET A 630 -31.75 14.71 -10.64
CA MET A 630 -30.84 15.36 -9.70
C MET A 630 -31.47 16.59 -9.09
N GLN A 631 -31.14 16.85 -7.82
CA GLN A 631 -31.57 18.05 -7.11
C GLN A 631 -30.82 19.29 -7.59
N ARG A 632 -29.82 19.74 -6.84
CA ARG A 632 -28.90 20.84 -7.20
C ARG A 632 -27.48 20.31 -7.22
N SER A 633 -26.66 20.75 -8.18
CA SER A 633 -25.23 20.45 -8.22
C SER A 633 -24.40 21.71 -8.53
N SER A 634 -23.08 21.68 -8.29
CA SER A 634 -22.22 22.70 -8.93
C SER A 634 -22.04 22.37 -10.41
N VAL A 635 -21.51 21.18 -10.67
CA VAL A 635 -21.37 20.61 -12.01
C VAL A 635 -21.82 19.16 -12.01
N VAL A 636 -22.66 18.72 -12.95
CA VAL A 636 -23.08 17.31 -12.99
C VAL A 636 -21.93 16.42 -13.46
N PHE A 637 -21.36 16.74 -14.62
CA PHE A 637 -20.27 16.00 -15.24
C PHE A 637 -19.03 16.91 -15.38
N TYR A 638 -18.00 16.67 -14.56
CA TYR A 638 -16.78 17.48 -14.57
C TYR A 638 -15.56 16.67 -14.95
N SER A 639 -14.85 17.10 -16.00
CA SER A 639 -13.51 16.63 -16.36
C SER A 639 -12.53 17.77 -16.17
N SER A 640 -11.55 17.59 -15.28
CA SER A 640 -10.50 18.59 -15.03
C SER A 640 -9.23 18.40 -15.86
N ASP A 641 -9.17 17.33 -16.67
CA ASP A 641 -8.11 17.11 -17.66
C ASP A 641 -8.69 16.71 -19.04
N SER A 642 -7.81 16.37 -19.98
CA SER A 642 -8.14 16.11 -21.38
C SER A 642 -9.23 15.04 -21.54
N SER A 643 -10.22 15.35 -22.37
CA SER A 643 -11.25 14.41 -22.82
C SER A 643 -10.92 13.98 -24.26
N ASN A 644 -10.52 12.73 -24.43
CA ASN A 644 -10.09 12.15 -25.71
C ASN A 644 -11.15 11.12 -26.18
N ILE A 645 -11.90 11.46 -27.23
CA ILE A 645 -12.94 10.59 -27.78
C ILE A 645 -12.60 10.30 -29.25
N TYR A 646 -12.16 9.08 -29.56
CA TYR A 646 -11.62 8.75 -30.89
C TYR A 646 -12.26 7.51 -31.53
N TYR A 647 -12.18 7.45 -32.86
CA TYR A 647 -12.48 6.28 -33.68
C TYR A 647 -13.92 5.77 -33.50
N ASN A 648 -14.90 6.57 -33.95
CA ASN A 648 -16.33 6.25 -33.90
C ASN A 648 -16.87 6.01 -32.49
N SER A 649 -16.36 6.77 -31.51
CA SER A 649 -16.74 6.68 -30.11
C SER A 649 -17.67 7.82 -29.69
N TRP A 650 -18.33 7.65 -28.54
CA TRP A 650 -19.40 8.55 -28.11
C TRP A 650 -19.36 8.90 -26.62
N LEU A 651 -19.42 10.20 -26.30
CA LEU A 651 -19.82 10.70 -24.98
C LEU A 651 -21.24 11.27 -25.09
N GLN A 652 -22.21 10.66 -24.41
CA GLN A 652 -23.62 11.04 -24.48
C GLN A 652 -24.16 11.41 -23.10
N LEU A 653 -24.65 12.64 -22.95
CA LEU A 653 -25.32 13.14 -21.75
C LEU A 653 -26.75 13.57 -22.12
N SER A 654 -27.74 12.69 -21.92
CA SER A 654 -29.08 12.91 -22.49
C SER A 654 -30.27 12.59 -21.60
N GLY A 655 -31.37 13.33 -21.79
CA GLY A 655 -32.64 13.04 -21.12
C GLY A 655 -32.65 13.21 -19.61
N ASN A 656 -31.68 13.94 -19.03
CA ASN A 656 -31.56 14.11 -17.58
C ASN A 656 -32.48 15.25 -17.07
N LEU A 657 -32.87 15.18 -15.80
CA LEU A 657 -33.69 16.19 -15.13
C LEU A 657 -32.91 16.79 -13.94
N CYS A 658 -32.66 18.10 -14.00
CA CYS A 658 -32.17 18.88 -12.86
C CYS A 658 -33.33 19.67 -12.25
N ARG A 659 -33.74 19.31 -11.02
CA ARG A 659 -34.82 20.01 -10.30
C ARG A 659 -34.43 21.40 -9.84
N GLU A 660 -33.14 21.66 -9.71
CA GLU A 660 -32.54 22.98 -9.68
C GLU A 660 -31.34 22.99 -10.63
N SER A 661 -31.25 24.02 -11.47
CA SER A 661 -30.14 24.21 -12.38
C SER A 661 -28.77 24.13 -11.66
N PRO A 662 -27.77 23.45 -12.26
CA PRO A 662 -26.41 23.49 -11.75
C PRO A 662 -25.89 24.93 -11.64
N SER A 663 -25.12 25.25 -10.59
CA SER A 663 -24.63 26.63 -10.40
C SER A 663 -23.56 27.05 -11.39
N GLU A 664 -22.81 26.10 -11.96
CA GLU A 664 -21.77 26.39 -12.95
C GLU A 664 -22.13 25.87 -14.34
N ALA A 665 -22.29 24.56 -14.50
CA ALA A 665 -22.65 23.94 -15.77
C ALA A 665 -23.22 22.53 -15.55
N PHE A 666 -24.01 22.03 -16.49
CA PHE A 666 -24.38 20.61 -16.50
C PHE A 666 -23.18 19.74 -16.85
N ALA A 667 -22.50 20.03 -17.97
CA ALA A 667 -21.24 19.38 -18.32
C ALA A 667 -20.12 20.41 -18.46
N PHE A 668 -18.98 20.17 -17.81
CA PHE A 668 -17.78 20.98 -17.92
C PHE A 668 -16.58 20.12 -18.30
N LEU A 669 -16.06 20.33 -19.51
CA LEU A 669 -14.89 19.64 -20.06
C LEU A 669 -13.70 20.61 -20.14
N CYS A 670 -12.70 20.42 -19.29
CA CYS A 670 -11.54 21.30 -19.14
C CYS A 670 -10.25 20.47 -19.05
N PRO A 671 -9.09 20.91 -19.61
CA PRO A 671 -8.92 22.08 -20.47
C PRO A 671 -9.14 21.80 -21.96
N LYS A 672 -9.18 20.53 -22.38
CA LYS A 672 -9.19 20.12 -23.79
C LYS A 672 -10.21 19.05 -24.08
N VAL A 673 -10.83 19.14 -25.24
CA VAL A 673 -11.67 18.10 -25.83
C VAL A 673 -11.12 17.79 -27.21
N ASN A 674 -10.69 16.54 -27.40
CA ASN A 674 -10.11 16.06 -28.65
C ASN A 674 -11.03 14.99 -29.24
N LEU A 675 -11.42 15.16 -30.51
CA LEU A 675 -12.35 14.29 -31.20
C LEU A 675 -11.75 13.81 -32.53
N ARG A 676 -11.88 12.51 -32.81
CA ARG A 676 -11.53 11.90 -34.09
C ARG A 676 -12.63 10.97 -34.56
N ASP A 677 -13.33 11.32 -35.63
CA ASP A 677 -14.48 10.59 -36.17
C ASP A 677 -15.49 10.22 -35.06
N SER A 678 -15.73 11.13 -34.11
CA SER A 678 -16.41 10.82 -32.84
C SER A 678 -17.29 11.97 -32.37
N THR A 679 -18.21 11.67 -31.45
CA THR A 679 -19.25 12.64 -31.03
C THR A 679 -19.25 12.87 -29.52
N VAL A 680 -19.47 14.12 -29.12
CA VAL A 680 -19.93 14.50 -27.78
C VAL A 680 -21.34 15.07 -27.92
N SER A 681 -22.33 14.52 -27.22
CA SER A 681 -23.72 14.99 -27.27
C SER A 681 -24.25 15.35 -25.89
N VAL A 682 -24.78 16.55 -25.73
CA VAL A 682 -25.52 17.03 -24.56
C VAL A 682 -26.90 17.43 -25.00
N SER A 683 -27.88 16.51 -24.90
CA SER A 683 -29.17 16.70 -25.56
C SER A 683 -30.39 16.23 -24.78
N GLY A 684 -31.52 16.92 -24.95
CA GLY A 684 -32.78 16.54 -24.30
C GLY A 684 -32.77 16.66 -22.78
N ASN A 685 -31.85 17.45 -22.19
CA ASN A 685 -31.80 17.64 -20.74
C ASN A 685 -32.79 18.75 -20.33
N ARG A 686 -33.39 18.60 -19.14
CA ARG A 686 -34.40 19.51 -18.60
C ARG A 686 -33.87 20.16 -17.33
N PHE A 687 -33.85 21.49 -17.31
CA PHE A 687 -33.37 22.31 -16.20
C PHE A 687 -34.52 23.13 -15.62
N ILE A 688 -34.70 23.09 -14.30
CA ILE A 688 -35.64 23.97 -13.61
C ILE A 688 -34.82 25.12 -12.99
N SER A 689 -35.12 26.37 -13.36
CA SER A 689 -34.38 27.57 -12.93
C SER A 689 -35.31 28.72 -12.60
N SER A 690 -35.10 29.43 -11.49
CA SER A 690 -35.88 30.62 -11.14
C SER A 690 -35.19 31.95 -11.47
N THR A 691 -33.87 31.95 -11.72
CA THR A 691 -33.07 33.20 -11.72
C THR A 691 -31.92 33.27 -12.73
N VAL A 692 -31.44 32.15 -13.30
CA VAL A 692 -30.22 32.12 -14.15
C VAL A 692 -30.41 31.21 -15.36
N SER A 693 -29.89 31.60 -16.53
CA SER A 693 -29.79 30.72 -17.71
C SER A 693 -28.76 29.60 -17.44
N PRO A 694 -29.17 28.32 -17.37
CA PRO A 694 -28.26 27.23 -17.11
C PRO A 694 -27.30 27.00 -18.28
N THR A 695 -26.04 26.70 -17.97
CA THR A 695 -25.06 26.28 -18.98
C THR A 695 -25.17 24.78 -19.19
N ALA A 696 -25.70 24.33 -20.33
CA ALA A 696 -25.78 22.89 -20.63
C ALA A 696 -24.39 22.26 -20.87
N LEU A 697 -23.50 22.96 -21.56
CA LEU A 697 -22.15 22.48 -21.85
C LEU A 697 -21.14 23.64 -21.84
N ARG A 698 -20.09 23.50 -21.04
CA ARG A 698 -18.94 24.39 -21.01
C ARG A 698 -17.69 23.64 -21.49
N VAL A 699 -17.04 24.15 -22.54
CA VAL A 699 -15.77 23.63 -23.05
C VAL A 699 -14.75 24.74 -23.06
N SER A 700 -13.62 24.53 -22.39
CA SER A 700 -12.52 25.50 -22.36
C SER A 700 -11.97 25.79 -23.78
N THR A 701 -11.41 26.99 -23.97
CA THR A 701 -10.84 27.47 -25.25
C THR A 701 -9.42 26.95 -25.53
N GLY A 702 -8.88 26.06 -24.69
CA GLY A 702 -7.58 25.43 -24.90
C GLY A 702 -7.52 24.65 -26.22
N SER A 703 -6.30 24.34 -26.69
CA SER A 703 -6.05 23.61 -27.95
C SER A 703 -6.97 22.38 -28.11
N ARG A 704 -7.75 22.37 -29.20
CA ARG A 704 -8.66 21.28 -29.58
C ARG A 704 -8.12 20.60 -30.83
N ASP A 705 -7.97 19.28 -30.80
CA ASP A 705 -7.72 18.48 -32.01
C ASP A 705 -9.05 17.85 -32.44
N LEU A 706 -9.72 18.47 -33.40
CA LEU A 706 -10.99 18.02 -33.97
C LEU A 706 -10.76 17.54 -35.41
N THR A 707 -10.75 16.23 -35.61
CA THR A 707 -10.68 15.61 -36.94
C THR A 707 -12.00 14.87 -37.18
N ASN A 708 -12.87 15.37 -38.07
CA ASN A 708 -14.20 14.79 -38.32
C ASN A 708 -15.05 14.54 -37.05
N GLY A 709 -14.84 15.33 -35.99
CA GLY A 709 -15.56 15.22 -34.73
C GLY A 709 -16.71 16.20 -34.61
N ALA A 710 -17.75 15.83 -33.86
CA ALA A 710 -18.92 16.68 -33.60
C ALA A 710 -19.16 16.89 -32.10
N ILE A 711 -19.39 18.14 -31.70
CA ILE A 711 -19.94 18.48 -30.37
C ILE A 711 -21.36 19.01 -30.61
N VAL A 712 -22.35 18.33 -30.06
CA VAL A 712 -23.78 18.64 -30.24
C VAL A 712 -24.38 18.99 -28.90
N ALA A 713 -24.87 20.23 -28.75
CA ALA A 713 -25.75 20.62 -27.65
C ALA A 713 -27.10 21.01 -28.26
N ALA A 714 -28.15 20.23 -28.01
CA ALA A 714 -29.43 20.40 -28.71
C ALA A 714 -30.63 19.96 -27.87
N CYS A 715 -31.78 20.60 -28.08
CA CYS A 715 -33.06 20.25 -27.44
C CYS A 715 -32.99 20.24 -25.90
N ASN A 716 -32.12 21.05 -25.30
CA ASN A 716 -32.10 21.25 -23.86
C ASN A 716 -33.18 22.29 -23.51
N THR A 717 -33.91 22.10 -22.41
CA THR A 717 -35.03 22.96 -22.04
C THR A 717 -34.86 23.53 -20.64
N VAL A 718 -35.36 24.75 -20.44
CA VAL A 718 -35.38 25.45 -19.17
C VAL A 718 -36.83 25.76 -18.82
N ASN A 719 -37.33 25.27 -17.68
CA ASN A 719 -38.72 25.43 -17.26
C ASN A 719 -39.79 24.98 -18.27
N GLY A 720 -39.42 24.14 -19.26
CA GLY A 720 -40.33 23.70 -20.32
C GLY A 720 -40.28 24.53 -21.60
N GLU A 721 -39.45 25.58 -21.68
CA GLU A 721 -39.15 26.33 -22.91
C GLU A 721 -37.77 25.92 -23.46
N GLU A 722 -37.58 25.89 -24.79
CA GLU A 722 -36.29 25.53 -25.41
C GLU A 722 -35.19 26.54 -25.03
N GLY A 723 -34.14 26.06 -24.37
CA GLY A 723 -32.96 26.85 -24.00
C GLY A 723 -31.83 26.59 -24.99
N GLY A 724 -31.35 27.65 -25.65
CA GLY A 724 -30.28 27.61 -26.65
C GLY A 724 -28.90 27.21 -26.13
#